data_AF-A0AAV7JL53-F1
#
_entry.id   AF-A0AAV7JL53-F1
#
_cell.length_a   1.000
_cell.length_b   1.000
_cell.length_c   1.000
_cell.angle_alpha   90.00
_cell.angle_beta   90.00
_cell.angle_gamma   90.00
#
_symmetry.space_group_name_H-M   'P 1'
#
loop_
_entity.id
_entity.type
_entity.pdbx_description
1 polymer ?
#
loop_
_entity_poly.entity_id
_entity_poly.type
_entity_poly.pdbx_seq_one_letter_code
_entity_poly.pdbx_strand_id
1 'polypeptide(L)'
;MNILGLTSALSFFSDAIQFKIGTIFIGRSSGEEIGKKLGSLFIGQSVVACTAYVVVTGLVAAMGTLCSQAYGAKDYKLVGTYFSRALLIASLTCFPLWTIWICVDSFVFHFSGDFQLAQGASDYTIIMCFSYPAYIYAKLANSFLQSQNKVAATLAILISGNILNIILQYIFIFGYELEIKGVAISYVISMYVVAVLVFTYIRLSNINKIYLNQCWTFELLTEWLHFLKYGVPGVLQKLNDLILSRVIPIIFVGFVLKDTNQLALFGILNTIWFVFLSTSLGYGSGVTVRIGNLLGNNELERAKKASIVCLLYGLAIVVIFGILIFSFAHYLSLLFTTVEEFRLQIEFGIRLLGVIILSDIVYILRGIYNACCLQNVETLTRFLISIFISTPLGCVLTYFIIWRAAGYYLIMIIVFVALLILHSQHIIASDNNLPQDIFLFTNLIPENGRGEYNNIFNILNITWREITIDDKNQSIYTKEVFKVVRLIRPDCHKSCDHQSEFNIQKREIFGVDDREAIRPKHAKKFPRSGVVRLSVGCTGMLIDPLHVLTAAHCFYLHNRYTSNPSGVQVGVLKANEVDWSRIKRIYLPMNWISDNGNSLDYDYSIVELKTPSKRIPTPLGLSVYSDCLSKHTHKEGSSVEFSGFPDDKPKNKLWKSNCSILDTDYHLLWQECDATHGNSGSGMIAKMERSTEGDKDDWVTIGVFSGIRYNYKYERRLNVGIRMNIYNFLTICIWSDSLKECIERYKWLFPLPPLKFETH
;
A
#
# COMPACT_ATOMS: atom_id res chain seq x y z
N MET A 1 -6.82 15.52 -22.37
CA MET A 1 -5.48 16.07 -22.66
C MET A 1 -4.65 16.11 -21.39
N ASN A 2 -3.33 15.89 -21.49
CA ASN A 2 -2.46 15.65 -20.33
C ASN A 2 -1.87 16.93 -19.69
N ILE A 3 -2.73 17.92 -19.42
CA ILE A 3 -2.32 19.25 -18.89
C ILE A 3 -1.56 19.11 -17.56
N LEU A 4 -1.93 18.14 -16.73
CA LEU A 4 -1.27 17.85 -15.45
C LEU A 4 0.20 17.45 -15.60
N GLY A 5 0.50 16.56 -16.57
CA GLY A 5 1.88 16.13 -16.83
C GLY A 5 2.77 17.30 -17.26
N LEU A 6 2.29 18.12 -18.20
CA LEU A 6 3.06 19.27 -18.71
C LEU A 6 3.26 20.37 -17.66
N THR A 7 2.23 20.71 -16.88
CA THR A 7 2.35 21.71 -15.80
C THR A 7 3.24 21.23 -14.66
N SER A 8 3.24 19.91 -14.37
CA SER A 8 4.18 19.30 -13.41
C SER A 8 5.63 19.34 -13.92
N ALA A 9 5.83 19.07 -15.21
CA ALA A 9 7.13 19.17 -15.88
C ALA A 9 7.71 20.60 -15.78
N LEU A 10 6.91 21.61 -16.10
CA LEU A 10 7.29 23.03 -15.97
C LEU A 10 7.58 23.44 -14.52
N SER A 11 6.85 22.88 -13.54
CA SER A 11 7.08 23.16 -12.12
C SER A 11 8.45 22.65 -11.68
N PHE A 12 8.81 21.42 -12.05
CA PHE A 12 10.12 20.84 -11.73
C PHE A 12 11.27 21.50 -12.51
N PHE A 13 11.04 21.95 -13.76
CA PHE A 13 11.99 22.77 -14.51
C PHE A 13 12.28 24.10 -13.80
N SER A 14 11.23 24.78 -13.33
CA SER A 14 11.32 26.00 -12.52
C SER A 14 12.07 25.76 -11.21
N ASP A 15 11.74 24.71 -10.47
CA ASP A 15 12.47 24.28 -9.26
C ASP A 15 13.97 24.03 -9.52
N ALA A 16 14.30 23.42 -10.66
CA ALA A 16 15.68 23.09 -11.02
C ALA A 16 16.49 24.34 -11.39
N ILE A 17 15.91 25.29 -12.12
CA ILE A 17 16.53 26.60 -12.38
C ILE A 17 16.86 27.28 -11.06
N GLN A 18 15.93 27.31 -10.10
CA GLN A 18 16.12 28.03 -8.82
C GLN A 18 17.36 27.53 -8.08
N PHE A 19 17.58 26.21 -8.08
CA PHE A 19 18.74 25.58 -7.44
C PHE A 19 20.05 25.69 -8.26
N LYS A 20 19.96 25.80 -9.59
CA LYS A 20 21.12 25.67 -10.50
C LYS A 20 21.62 26.96 -11.13
N ILE A 21 20.84 28.04 -11.14
CA ILE A 21 21.19 29.28 -11.84
C ILE A 21 22.47 29.95 -11.31
N GLY A 22 22.82 29.72 -10.04
CA GLY A 22 24.08 30.21 -9.46
C GLY A 22 25.35 29.68 -10.14
N THR A 23 25.31 28.51 -10.77
CA THR A 23 26.43 27.99 -11.57
C THR A 23 26.75 28.91 -12.76
N ILE A 24 25.72 29.54 -13.36
CA ILE A 24 25.89 30.49 -14.47
C ILE A 24 26.52 31.78 -13.94
N PHE A 25 26.00 32.33 -12.85
CA PHE A 25 26.53 33.56 -12.25
C PHE A 25 27.97 33.44 -11.77
N ILE A 26 28.33 32.33 -11.11
CA ILE A 26 29.72 32.07 -10.69
C ILE A 26 30.64 31.84 -11.90
N GLY A 27 30.18 31.16 -12.95
CA GLY A 27 30.94 31.01 -14.20
C GLY A 27 31.23 32.35 -14.92
N ARG A 28 30.36 33.35 -14.72
CA ARG A 28 30.53 34.73 -15.22
C ARG A 28 31.20 35.69 -14.24
N SER A 29 31.54 35.26 -13.02
CA SER A 29 32.25 36.10 -12.05
C SER A 29 33.72 36.30 -12.45
N SER A 30 34.26 37.49 -12.20
CA SER A 30 35.65 37.82 -12.48
C SER A 30 36.58 37.26 -11.40
N GLY A 31 37.67 36.60 -11.80
CA GLY A 31 38.74 36.15 -10.92
C GLY A 31 39.56 35.01 -11.52
N GLU A 32 40.80 34.84 -11.07
CA GLU A 32 41.73 33.84 -11.64
C GLU A 32 41.35 32.37 -11.30
N GLU A 33 40.43 32.14 -10.36
CA GLU A 33 40.11 30.81 -9.82
C GLU A 33 38.67 30.32 -10.09
N ILE A 34 38.07 30.69 -11.22
CA ILE A 34 36.69 30.28 -11.60
C ILE A 34 36.49 28.76 -11.51
N GLY A 35 37.48 27.96 -11.92
CA GLY A 35 37.43 26.49 -11.83
C GLY A 35 37.24 25.98 -10.39
N LYS A 36 38.00 26.52 -9.43
CA LYS A 36 37.85 26.18 -8.00
C LYS A 36 36.49 26.62 -7.46
N LYS A 37 36.02 27.83 -7.79
CA LYS A 37 34.71 28.34 -7.35
C LYS A 37 33.55 27.46 -7.85
N LEU A 38 33.58 27.07 -9.13
CA LEU A 38 32.60 26.16 -9.72
C LEU A 38 32.68 24.74 -9.14
N GLY A 39 33.88 24.21 -8.93
CA GLY A 39 34.09 22.92 -8.25
C GLY A 39 33.55 22.92 -6.82
N SER A 40 33.82 23.97 -6.06
CA SER A 40 33.34 24.18 -4.68
C SER A 40 31.81 24.20 -4.61
N LEU A 41 31.19 25.02 -5.48
CA LEU A 41 29.73 25.10 -5.59
C LEU A 41 29.12 23.76 -6.01
N PHE A 42 29.76 23.02 -6.92
CA PHE A 42 29.29 21.71 -7.34
C PHE A 42 29.35 20.68 -6.21
N ILE A 43 30.42 20.66 -5.41
CA ILE A 43 30.53 19.83 -4.20
C ILE A 43 29.44 20.21 -3.20
N GLY A 44 29.29 21.49 -2.85
CA GLY A 44 28.28 21.97 -1.91
C GLY A 44 26.84 21.62 -2.35
N GLN A 45 26.49 21.89 -3.60
CA GLN A 45 25.21 21.49 -4.20
C GLN A 45 24.99 19.96 -4.16
N SER A 46 26.06 19.17 -4.24
CA SER A 46 26.02 17.71 -4.21
C SER A 46 25.81 17.18 -2.80
N VAL A 47 26.50 17.72 -1.79
CA VAL A 47 26.23 17.43 -0.38
C VAL A 47 24.77 17.72 -0.04
N VAL A 48 24.27 18.93 -0.37
CA VAL A 48 22.87 19.30 -0.11
C VAL A 48 21.89 18.33 -0.77
N ALA A 49 22.12 17.98 -2.03
CA ALA A 49 21.21 17.10 -2.76
C ALA A 49 21.22 15.66 -2.24
N CYS A 50 22.41 15.08 -2.00
CA CYS A 50 22.57 13.68 -1.62
C CYS A 50 22.15 13.38 -0.18
N THR A 51 22.08 14.40 0.69
CA THR A 51 21.76 14.22 2.11
C THR A 51 20.36 14.72 2.43
N ALA A 52 19.98 15.94 2.02
CA ALA A 52 18.71 16.56 2.41
C ALA A 52 17.60 16.42 1.37
N TYR A 53 17.88 16.74 0.10
CA TYR A 53 16.83 16.76 -0.93
C TYR A 53 16.39 15.35 -1.30
N VAL A 54 17.29 14.36 -1.20
CA VAL A 54 16.98 12.95 -1.45
C VAL A 54 15.85 12.44 -0.55
N VAL A 55 15.84 12.83 0.73
CA VAL A 55 14.80 12.46 1.69
C VAL A 55 13.46 13.04 1.26
N VAL A 56 13.40 14.36 1.07
CA VAL A 56 12.15 15.05 0.70
C VAL A 56 11.61 14.55 -0.63
N THR A 57 12.46 14.31 -1.63
CA THR A 57 12.03 13.78 -2.93
C THR A 57 11.52 12.33 -2.87
N GLY A 58 12.03 11.50 -1.96
CA GLY A 58 11.47 10.17 -1.69
C GLY A 58 10.11 10.22 -1.01
N LEU A 59 9.93 11.13 -0.04
CA LEU A 59 8.62 11.36 0.61
C LEU A 59 7.60 11.96 -0.39
N VAL A 60 8.03 12.84 -1.30
CA VAL A 60 7.23 13.33 -2.43
C VAL A 60 6.84 12.21 -3.40
N ALA A 61 7.71 11.22 -3.63
CA ALA A 61 7.35 10.05 -4.45
C ALA A 61 6.23 9.22 -3.79
N ALA A 62 6.35 8.96 -2.48
CA ALA A 62 5.30 8.28 -1.70
C ALA A 62 3.98 9.07 -1.70
N MET A 63 4.03 10.39 -1.51
CA MET A 63 2.85 11.26 -1.63
C MET A 63 2.25 11.21 -3.04
N GLY A 64 3.08 11.25 -4.10
CA GLY A 64 2.63 11.16 -5.49
C GLY A 64 1.75 9.94 -5.76
N THR A 65 2.10 8.79 -5.18
CA THR A 65 1.30 7.55 -5.25
C THR A 65 0.11 7.61 -4.28
N LEU A 66 0.38 7.70 -2.97
CA LEU A 66 -0.64 7.51 -1.93
C LEU A 66 -1.69 8.63 -1.91
N CYS A 67 -1.27 9.89 -2.09
CA CYS A 67 -2.21 11.02 -2.12
C CYS A 67 -3.04 11.05 -3.41
N SER A 68 -2.55 10.55 -4.54
CA SER A 68 -3.35 10.51 -5.77
C SER A 68 -4.34 9.35 -5.76
N GLN A 69 -3.95 8.18 -5.24
CA GLN A 69 -4.91 7.09 -5.03
C GLN A 69 -6.00 7.48 -4.01
N ALA A 70 -5.63 8.08 -2.87
CA ALA A 70 -6.59 8.58 -1.88
C ALA A 70 -7.51 9.70 -2.44
N TYR A 71 -6.95 10.67 -3.18
CA TYR A 71 -7.76 11.71 -3.85
C TYR A 71 -8.69 11.12 -4.91
N GLY A 72 -8.24 10.08 -5.64
CA GLY A 72 -9.06 9.32 -6.57
C GLY A 72 -10.22 8.60 -5.87
N ALA A 73 -9.95 7.94 -4.75
CA ALA A 73 -10.95 7.27 -3.91
C ALA A 73 -11.87 8.25 -3.14
N LYS A 74 -11.61 9.57 -3.25
CA LYS A 74 -12.29 10.66 -2.54
C LYS A 74 -12.07 10.68 -1.02
N ASP A 75 -11.08 9.93 -0.51
CA ASP A 75 -10.60 10.06 0.86
C ASP A 75 -9.62 11.23 0.96
N TYR A 76 -10.21 12.43 0.97
CA TYR A 76 -9.48 13.68 1.05
C TYR A 76 -8.91 13.97 2.45
N LYS A 77 -9.43 13.32 3.51
CA LYS A 77 -8.85 13.40 4.87
C LYS A 77 -7.47 12.74 4.87
N LEU A 78 -7.39 11.53 4.32
CA LEU A 78 -6.16 10.76 4.22
C LEU A 78 -5.07 11.47 3.39
N VAL A 79 -5.44 12.22 2.34
CA VAL A 79 -4.52 13.10 1.59
C VAL A 79 -3.87 14.15 2.53
N GLY A 80 -4.63 14.76 3.43
CA GLY A 80 -4.12 15.69 4.45
C GLY A 80 -3.25 15.02 5.52
N THR A 81 -3.64 13.81 5.96
CA THR A 81 -2.86 13.00 6.90
C THR A 81 -1.50 12.61 6.32
N TYR A 82 -1.44 12.16 5.06
CA TYR A 82 -0.17 11.85 4.39
C TYR A 82 0.74 13.07 4.23
N PHE A 83 0.20 14.24 3.85
CA PHE A 83 0.97 15.47 3.78
C PHE A 83 1.59 15.84 5.13
N SER A 84 0.82 15.72 6.21
CA SER A 84 1.24 16.11 7.56
C SER A 84 2.23 15.11 8.17
N ARG A 85 2.03 13.81 7.90
CA ARG A 85 2.99 12.74 8.23
C ARG A 85 4.32 12.95 7.50
N ALA A 86 4.28 13.25 6.20
CA ALA A 86 5.49 13.56 5.42
C ALA A 86 6.21 14.81 5.93
N LEU A 87 5.46 15.85 6.33
CA LEU A 87 6.00 17.09 6.89
C LEU A 87 6.72 16.84 8.22
N LEU A 88 6.13 16.03 9.12
CA LEU A 88 6.79 15.67 10.38
C LEU A 88 8.05 14.81 10.14
N ILE A 89 7.95 13.75 9.33
CA ILE A 89 9.10 12.88 9.00
C ILE A 89 10.26 13.69 8.41
N ALA A 90 9.98 14.58 7.46
CA ALA A 90 11.01 15.43 6.84
C ALA A 90 11.58 16.48 7.81
N SER A 91 10.77 17.00 8.74
CA SER A 91 11.25 17.97 9.74
C SER A 91 12.19 17.33 10.76
N LEU A 92 12.00 16.04 11.09
CA LEU A 92 12.92 15.31 11.96
C LEU A 92 14.31 15.11 11.33
N THR A 93 14.42 15.06 10.00
CA THR A 93 15.73 14.92 9.34
C THR A 93 16.57 16.20 9.35
N CYS A 94 16.02 17.37 9.71
CA CYS A 94 16.79 18.62 9.82
C CYS A 94 18.01 18.49 10.75
N PHE A 95 17.81 17.95 11.96
CA PHE A 95 18.86 17.86 12.99
C PHE A 95 20.10 17.04 12.57
N PRO A 96 19.98 15.77 12.13
CA PRO A 96 21.16 15.01 11.72
C PRO A 96 21.84 15.58 10.46
N LEU A 97 21.07 16.22 9.57
CA LEU A 97 21.60 16.81 8.34
C LEU A 97 22.41 18.08 8.60
N TRP A 98 21.96 18.95 9.51
CA TRP A 98 22.74 20.12 9.93
C TRP A 98 24.08 19.72 10.56
N THR A 99 24.12 18.65 11.37
CA THR A 99 25.38 18.11 11.91
C THR A 99 26.34 17.67 10.80
N ILE A 100 25.85 17.00 9.75
CA ILE A 100 26.68 16.61 8.60
C ILE A 100 27.21 17.84 7.86
N TRP A 101 26.41 18.91 7.72
CA TRP A 101 26.75 20.09 6.91
C TRP A 101 27.77 21.02 7.56
N ILE A 102 27.93 20.95 8.89
CA ILE A 102 28.97 21.66 9.64
C ILE A 102 30.36 21.03 9.40
N CYS A 103 30.44 19.71 9.14
CA CYS A 103 31.71 18.98 8.97
C CYS A 103 32.20 18.90 7.50
N VAL A 104 31.59 19.65 6.58
CA VAL A 104 31.85 19.56 5.13
C VAL A 104 33.26 20.03 4.77
N ASP A 105 33.75 21.08 5.42
CA ASP A 105 35.13 21.57 5.24
C ASP A 105 36.16 20.47 5.52
N SER A 106 36.03 19.81 6.66
CA SER A 106 36.93 18.79 7.18
C SER A 106 36.92 17.55 6.28
N PHE A 107 35.73 17.13 5.83
CA PHE A 107 35.59 16.02 4.88
C PHE A 107 36.22 16.35 3.53
N VAL A 108 35.87 17.50 2.92
CA VAL A 108 36.37 17.86 1.59
C VAL A 108 37.87 18.08 1.62
N PHE A 109 38.40 18.77 2.64
CA PHE A 109 39.83 19.01 2.81
C PHE A 109 40.63 17.71 2.97
N HIS A 110 40.12 16.75 3.76
CA HIS A 110 40.79 15.46 3.98
C HIS A 110 41.04 14.69 2.67
N PHE A 111 40.07 14.69 1.74
CA PHE A 111 40.18 13.96 0.48
C PHE A 111 40.79 14.78 -0.67
N SER A 112 40.51 16.08 -0.78
CA SER A 112 41.09 16.91 -1.84
C SER A 112 42.52 17.36 -1.54
N GLY A 113 42.80 17.76 -0.29
CA GLY A 113 43.98 18.54 0.08
C GLY A 113 43.93 20.02 -0.33
N ASP A 114 42.79 20.51 -0.85
CA ASP A 114 42.58 21.89 -1.26
C ASP A 114 41.66 22.62 -0.26
N PHE A 115 42.23 23.59 0.46
CA PHE A 115 41.52 24.38 1.47
C PHE A 115 40.46 25.30 0.87
N GLN A 116 40.70 25.92 -0.28
CA GLN A 116 39.75 26.84 -0.91
C GLN A 116 38.54 26.06 -1.45
N LEU A 117 38.79 24.88 -2.03
CA LEU A 117 37.74 23.96 -2.48
C LEU A 117 36.84 23.51 -1.32
N ALA A 118 37.44 23.20 -0.16
CA ALA A 118 36.75 22.82 1.05
C ALA A 118 35.95 23.98 1.67
N GLN A 119 36.57 25.16 1.78
CA GLN A 119 35.94 26.36 2.32
C GLN A 119 34.74 26.80 1.48
N GLY A 120 34.88 26.86 0.15
CA GLY A 120 33.78 27.25 -0.74
C GLY A 120 32.62 26.26 -0.72
N ALA A 121 32.88 24.96 -0.55
CA ALA A 121 31.84 23.95 -0.38
C ALA A 121 31.09 24.13 0.96
N SER A 122 31.84 24.39 2.05
CA SER A 122 31.31 24.60 3.40
C SER A 122 30.49 25.89 3.52
N ASP A 123 30.99 26.99 2.95
CA ASP A 123 30.31 28.29 2.86
C ASP A 123 28.93 28.16 2.19
N TYR A 124 28.80 27.28 1.19
CA TYR A 124 27.50 26.95 0.59
C TYR A 124 26.63 26.11 1.54
N THR A 125 27.14 25.00 2.07
CA THR A 125 26.32 24.04 2.86
C THR A 125 25.81 24.64 4.17
N ILE A 126 26.65 25.40 4.90
CA ILE A 126 26.29 26.01 6.18
C ILE A 126 25.13 27.02 6.00
N ILE A 127 25.16 27.85 4.95
CA ILE A 127 24.08 28.80 4.68
C ILE A 127 22.81 28.05 4.21
N MET A 128 22.96 26.99 3.42
CA MET A 128 21.84 26.19 2.95
C MET A 128 21.09 25.47 4.08
N CYS A 129 21.69 25.25 5.27
CA CYS A 129 21.00 24.73 6.47
C CYS A 129 19.67 25.44 6.70
N PHE A 130 19.66 26.77 6.58
CA PHE A 130 18.50 27.62 6.82
C PHE A 130 17.40 27.50 5.76
N SER A 131 17.72 27.08 4.53
CA SER A 131 16.71 26.85 3.49
C SER A 131 15.89 25.57 3.71
N TYR A 132 16.43 24.59 4.44
CA TYR A 132 15.87 23.24 4.44
C TYR A 132 14.43 23.15 5.00
N PRO A 133 14.06 23.82 6.10
CA PRO A 133 12.67 23.84 6.57
C PRO A 133 11.68 24.44 5.56
N ALA A 134 12.06 25.53 4.90
CA ALA A 134 11.25 26.16 3.85
C ALA A 134 11.11 25.25 2.62
N TYR A 135 12.21 24.61 2.20
CA TYR A 135 12.25 23.65 1.10
C TYR A 135 11.35 22.43 1.38
N ILE A 136 11.42 21.84 2.58
CA ILE A 136 10.55 20.74 3.02
C ILE A 136 9.09 21.13 2.83
N TYR A 137 8.68 22.26 3.42
CA TYR A 137 7.29 22.71 3.36
C TYR A 137 6.85 22.96 1.91
N ALA A 138 7.61 23.76 1.15
CA ALA A 138 7.30 24.11 -0.23
C ALA A 138 7.16 22.87 -1.14
N LYS A 139 8.06 21.89 -1.02
CA LYS A 139 8.04 20.67 -1.85
C LYS A 139 6.89 19.72 -1.51
N LEU A 140 6.66 19.47 -0.22
CA LEU A 140 5.56 18.60 0.21
C LEU A 140 4.20 19.25 -0.08
N ALA A 141 4.09 20.58 0.10
CA ALA A 141 2.89 21.33 -0.23
C ALA A 141 2.62 21.38 -1.74
N ASN A 142 3.67 21.46 -2.57
CA ASN A 142 3.53 21.32 -4.02
C ASN A 142 3.00 19.92 -4.39
N SER A 143 3.55 18.85 -3.82
CA SER A 143 3.06 17.48 -4.03
C SER A 143 1.60 17.29 -3.57
N PHE A 144 1.23 17.86 -2.42
CA PHE A 144 -0.16 17.89 -1.91
C PHE A 144 -1.12 18.62 -2.86
N LEU A 145 -0.73 19.73 -3.47
CA LEU A 145 -1.54 20.44 -4.46
C LEU A 145 -1.55 19.73 -5.82
N GLN A 146 -0.46 19.05 -6.18
CA GLN A 146 -0.32 18.30 -7.41
C GLN A 146 -1.26 17.09 -7.47
N SER A 147 -1.35 16.30 -6.39
CA SER A 147 -2.28 15.15 -6.31
C SER A 147 -3.74 15.55 -6.60
N GLN A 148 -4.11 16.74 -6.12
CA GLN A 148 -5.43 17.37 -6.26
C GLN A 148 -5.64 18.09 -7.62
N ASN A 149 -4.69 17.99 -8.56
CA ASN A 149 -4.70 18.65 -9.86
C ASN A 149 -4.65 20.20 -9.80
N LYS A 150 -4.03 20.80 -8.77
CA LYS A 150 -3.92 22.27 -8.55
C LYS A 150 -2.56 22.87 -8.93
N VAL A 151 -1.86 22.24 -9.88
CA VAL A 151 -0.47 22.55 -10.27
C VAL A 151 -0.26 23.96 -10.86
N ALA A 152 -1.27 24.55 -11.50
CA ALA A 152 -1.12 25.88 -12.12
C ALA A 152 -0.78 26.98 -11.09
N ALA A 153 -1.30 26.88 -9.87
CA ALA A 153 -1.01 27.85 -8.80
C ALA A 153 0.41 27.67 -8.25
N THR A 154 0.86 26.44 -8.04
CA THR A 154 2.24 26.18 -7.56
C THR A 154 3.28 26.54 -8.62
N LEU A 155 3.00 26.30 -9.91
CA LEU A 155 3.85 26.76 -11.01
C LEU A 155 4.02 28.29 -10.99
N ALA A 156 2.94 29.06 -10.84
CA ALA A 156 3.02 30.53 -10.76
C ALA A 156 3.85 31.01 -9.56
N ILE A 157 3.70 30.36 -8.40
CA ILE A 157 4.47 30.68 -7.19
C ILE A 157 5.96 30.34 -7.37
N LEU A 158 6.29 29.20 -7.98
CA LEU A 158 7.67 28.80 -8.28
C LEU A 158 8.35 29.74 -9.29
N ILE A 159 7.60 30.24 -10.28
CA ILE A 159 8.10 31.25 -11.22
C ILE A 159 8.40 32.57 -10.49
N SER A 160 7.51 33.03 -9.60
CA SER A 160 7.77 34.25 -8.81
C SER A 160 8.98 34.11 -7.88
N GLY A 161 9.15 32.95 -7.24
CA GLY A 161 10.33 32.62 -6.45
C GLY A 161 11.62 32.61 -7.26
N ASN A 162 11.57 32.10 -8.50
CA ASN A 162 12.69 32.13 -9.42
C ASN A 162 13.10 33.54 -9.85
N ILE A 163 12.13 34.40 -10.20
CA ILE A 163 12.39 35.79 -10.58
C ILE A 163 13.09 36.51 -9.41
N LEU A 164 12.57 36.36 -8.19
CA LEU A 164 13.20 36.90 -6.99
C LEU A 164 14.63 36.35 -6.78
N ASN A 165 14.80 35.03 -6.90
CA ASN A 165 16.11 34.37 -6.75
C ASN A 165 17.14 34.90 -7.76
N ILE A 166 16.76 35.11 -9.02
CA ILE A 166 17.66 35.64 -10.07
C ILE A 166 18.10 37.07 -9.73
N ILE A 167 17.16 37.92 -9.31
CA ILE A 167 17.43 39.30 -8.90
C ILE A 167 18.36 39.34 -7.68
N LEU A 168 18.07 38.53 -6.65
CA LEU A 168 18.90 38.44 -5.45
C LEU A 168 20.30 37.90 -5.74
N GLN A 169 20.45 36.89 -6.62
CA GLN A 169 21.77 36.38 -6.99
C GLN A 169 22.60 37.42 -7.71
N TYR A 170 22.02 38.17 -8.64
CA TYR A 170 22.73 39.28 -9.29
C TYR A 170 23.21 40.32 -8.26
N ILE A 171 22.33 40.73 -7.34
CA ILE A 171 22.64 41.70 -6.27
C ILE A 171 23.74 41.18 -5.33
N PHE A 172 23.62 39.96 -4.80
CA PHE A 172 24.58 39.45 -3.82
C PHE A 172 25.92 39.01 -4.43
N ILE A 173 25.94 38.55 -5.69
CA ILE A 173 27.18 38.08 -6.34
C ILE A 173 27.98 39.25 -6.92
N PHE A 174 27.32 40.24 -7.56
CA PHE A 174 28.03 41.37 -8.21
C PHE A 174 27.92 42.69 -7.46
N GLY A 175 26.87 42.91 -6.67
CA GLY A 175 26.69 44.16 -5.90
C GLY A 175 27.31 44.13 -4.50
N TYR A 176 27.32 42.97 -3.86
CA TYR A 176 27.91 42.75 -2.53
C TYR A 176 29.12 41.78 -2.55
N GLU A 177 29.53 41.30 -3.72
CA GLU A 177 30.71 40.44 -3.92
C GLU A 177 30.75 39.17 -3.01
N LEU A 178 29.58 38.65 -2.62
CA LEU A 178 29.46 37.51 -1.70
C LEU A 178 29.69 36.14 -2.36
N GLU A 179 30.02 36.10 -3.65
CA GLU A 179 30.34 34.89 -4.43
C GLU A 179 29.38 33.71 -4.14
N ILE A 180 29.92 32.56 -3.70
CA ILE A 180 29.17 31.33 -3.39
C ILE A 180 28.15 31.56 -2.26
N LYS A 181 28.45 32.43 -1.28
CA LYS A 181 27.52 32.80 -0.21
C LYS A 181 26.31 33.53 -0.79
N GLY A 182 26.53 34.41 -1.77
CA GLY A 182 25.47 35.10 -2.49
C GLY A 182 24.47 34.15 -3.17
N VAL A 183 24.97 33.05 -3.77
CA VAL A 183 24.11 31.99 -4.32
C VAL A 183 23.22 31.36 -3.24
N ALA A 184 23.82 30.97 -2.10
CA ALA A 184 23.10 30.30 -1.02
C ALA A 184 22.07 31.22 -0.32
N ILE A 185 22.44 32.45 0.01
CA ILE A 185 21.56 33.45 0.66
C ILE A 185 20.32 33.74 -0.21
N SER A 186 20.52 33.92 -1.53
CA SER A 186 19.41 34.13 -2.48
C SER A 186 18.43 32.96 -2.50
N TYR A 187 18.96 31.74 -2.46
CA TYR A 187 18.14 30.53 -2.45
C TYR A 187 17.34 30.40 -1.15
N VAL A 188 17.96 30.67 0.01
CA VAL A 188 17.28 30.69 1.31
C VAL A 188 16.10 31.68 1.28
N ILE A 189 16.33 32.94 0.93
CA ILE A 189 15.30 33.99 0.93
C ILE A 189 14.16 33.62 -0.04
N SER A 190 14.49 33.22 -1.27
CA SER A 190 13.48 32.88 -2.28
C SER A 190 12.69 31.61 -1.93
N MET A 191 13.29 30.62 -1.27
CA MET A 191 12.57 29.44 -0.73
C MET A 191 11.58 29.82 0.37
N TYR A 192 11.93 30.72 1.30
CA TYR A 192 10.98 31.19 2.31
C TYR A 192 9.79 31.95 1.68
N VAL A 193 10.04 32.78 0.66
CA VAL A 193 8.97 33.45 -0.07
C VAL A 193 8.06 32.44 -0.78
N VAL A 194 8.61 31.42 -1.45
CA VAL A 194 7.83 30.33 -2.05
C VAL A 194 7.00 29.59 -0.98
N ALA A 195 7.59 29.24 0.16
CA ALA A 195 6.90 28.55 1.25
C ALA A 195 5.74 29.37 1.81
N VAL A 196 5.93 30.67 2.06
CA VAL A 196 4.89 31.59 2.55
C VAL A 196 3.78 31.78 1.51
N LEU A 197 4.12 31.91 0.22
CA LEU A 197 3.14 32.03 -0.86
C LEU A 197 2.31 30.76 -1.03
N VAL A 198 2.91 29.57 -0.99
CA VAL A 198 2.17 28.29 -1.04
C VAL A 198 1.29 28.11 0.20
N PHE A 199 1.80 28.43 1.39
CA PHE A 199 1.00 28.41 2.63
C PHE A 199 -0.21 29.34 2.53
N THR A 200 0.00 30.57 2.05
CA THR A 200 -1.05 31.58 1.89
C THR A 200 -2.08 31.14 0.84
N TYR A 201 -1.64 30.59 -0.29
CA TYR A 201 -2.53 30.03 -1.31
C TYR A 201 -3.39 28.89 -0.75
N ILE A 202 -2.78 27.93 -0.05
CA ILE A 202 -3.50 26.83 0.62
C ILE A 202 -4.52 27.41 1.60
N ARG A 203 -4.12 28.38 2.43
CA ARG A 203 -4.98 28.97 3.47
C ARG A 203 -6.18 29.73 2.91
N LEU A 204 -6.00 30.52 1.85
CA LEU A 204 -7.05 31.35 1.24
C LEU A 204 -7.95 30.56 0.27
N SER A 205 -7.44 29.47 -0.31
CA SER A 205 -8.23 28.63 -1.22
C SER A 205 -9.32 27.83 -0.49
N ASN A 206 -10.44 27.54 -1.17
CA ASN A 206 -11.48 26.66 -0.64
C ASN A 206 -11.01 25.20 -0.42
N ILE A 207 -9.78 24.83 -0.78
CA ILE A 207 -9.13 23.54 -0.44
C ILE A 207 -9.11 23.34 1.09
N ASN A 208 -9.01 24.45 1.82
CA ASN A 208 -8.91 24.51 3.27
C ASN A 208 -10.21 24.10 4.01
N LYS A 209 -11.38 24.07 3.34
CA LYS A 209 -12.70 24.00 4.01
C LYS A 209 -13.06 22.67 4.68
N ILE A 210 -12.28 21.60 4.49
CA ILE A 210 -12.69 20.27 4.97
C ILE A 210 -11.52 19.48 5.63
N TYR A 211 -10.24 19.78 5.37
CA TYR A 211 -9.15 18.82 5.67
C TYR A 211 -8.05 19.29 6.64
N LEU A 212 -7.48 20.49 6.46
CA LEU A 212 -6.23 20.88 7.16
C LEU A 212 -6.37 21.13 8.68
N ASN A 213 -7.57 21.43 9.17
CA ASN A 213 -7.81 21.61 10.61
C ASN A 213 -7.87 20.28 11.38
N GLN A 214 -8.01 19.13 10.70
CA GLN A 214 -7.99 17.79 11.31
C GLN A 214 -6.63 17.09 11.17
N CYS A 215 -5.68 17.72 10.47
CA CYS A 215 -4.39 17.10 10.11
C CYS A 215 -3.38 16.98 11.26
N TRP A 216 -3.62 17.66 12.39
CA TRP A 216 -2.74 17.70 13.57
C TRP A 216 -3.30 16.87 14.74
N THR A 217 -3.77 15.66 14.43
CA THR A 217 -4.24 14.66 15.41
C THR A 217 -3.25 13.52 15.57
N PHE A 218 -3.34 12.73 16.65
CA PHE A 218 -2.45 11.57 16.89
C PHE A 218 -2.37 10.55 15.72
N GLU A 219 -3.33 10.53 14.79
CA GLU A 219 -3.28 9.77 13.50
C GLU A 219 -2.04 10.09 12.65
N LEU A 220 -1.37 11.22 12.87
CA LEU A 220 -0.12 11.56 12.19
C LEU A 220 1.08 10.71 12.66
N LEU A 221 0.99 10.09 13.86
CA LEU A 221 2.04 9.24 14.46
C LEU A 221 1.86 7.74 14.15
N THR A 222 0.70 7.32 13.65
CA THR A 222 0.44 5.92 13.26
C THR A 222 0.84 5.67 11.80
N GLU A 223 0.97 4.40 11.38
CA GLU A 223 1.19 4.00 9.99
C GLU A 223 2.42 4.64 9.28
N TRP A 224 3.48 4.92 10.04
CA TRP A 224 4.77 5.37 9.49
C TRP A 224 5.42 4.28 8.64
N LEU A 225 5.35 3.02 9.05
CA LEU A 225 5.91 1.90 8.29
C LEU A 225 5.21 1.72 6.94
N HIS A 226 3.88 1.87 6.87
CA HIS A 226 3.16 1.87 5.60
C HIS A 226 3.61 3.02 4.70
N PHE A 227 3.71 4.25 5.22
CA PHE A 227 4.16 5.40 4.43
C PHE A 227 5.62 5.24 3.96
N LEU A 228 6.51 4.77 4.84
CA LEU A 228 7.94 4.57 4.57
C LEU A 228 8.22 3.35 3.66
N LYS A 229 7.35 2.33 3.63
CA LYS A 229 7.34 1.28 2.59
C LYS A 229 7.32 1.90 1.19
N TYR A 230 6.74 3.08 1.04
CA TYR A 230 6.77 3.85 -0.22
C TYR A 230 7.78 5.01 -0.22
N GLY A 231 8.10 5.61 0.94
CA GLY A 231 9.12 6.67 1.02
C GLY A 231 10.53 6.17 0.73
N VAL A 232 10.96 5.10 1.39
CA VAL A 232 12.34 4.57 1.34
C VAL A 232 12.77 4.16 -0.07
N PRO A 233 11.97 3.42 -0.88
CA PRO A 233 12.31 3.15 -2.27
C PRO A 233 12.51 4.45 -3.08
N GLY A 234 11.64 5.44 -2.89
CA GLY A 234 11.75 6.76 -3.53
C GLY A 234 13.07 7.48 -3.19
N VAL A 235 13.47 7.43 -1.91
CA VAL A 235 14.77 7.95 -1.43
C VAL A 235 15.91 7.19 -2.11
N LEU A 236 15.90 5.85 -2.05
CA LEU A 236 16.96 5.00 -2.61
C LEU A 236 17.14 5.23 -4.12
N GLN A 237 16.05 5.23 -4.89
CA GLN A 237 16.07 5.52 -6.33
C GLN A 237 16.75 6.86 -6.61
N LYS A 238 16.37 7.93 -5.87
CA LYS A 238 16.95 9.26 -6.08
C LYS A 238 18.39 9.35 -5.57
N LEU A 239 18.72 8.64 -4.50
CA LEU A 239 20.08 8.54 -3.98
C LEU A 239 21.00 7.93 -5.03
N ASN A 240 20.55 6.85 -5.68
CA ASN A 240 21.29 6.22 -6.78
C ASN A 240 21.51 7.19 -7.96
N ASP A 241 20.47 7.91 -8.40
CA ASP A 241 20.60 8.91 -9.48
C ASP A 241 21.64 10.00 -9.13
N LEU A 242 21.72 10.39 -7.85
CA LEU A 242 22.64 11.41 -7.35
C LEU A 242 24.07 10.87 -7.10
N ILE A 243 24.21 9.63 -6.62
CA ILE A 243 25.51 8.97 -6.44
C ILE A 243 26.21 8.82 -7.80
N LEU A 244 25.48 8.32 -8.81
CA LEU A 244 25.98 8.25 -10.18
C LEU A 244 26.28 9.65 -10.72
N SER A 245 25.30 10.53 -10.84
CA SER A 245 25.51 11.82 -11.54
C SER A 245 26.41 12.84 -10.83
N ARG A 246 26.80 12.61 -9.55
CA ARG A 246 27.56 13.58 -8.74
C ARG A 246 28.65 12.96 -7.89
N VAL A 247 28.33 12.02 -6.99
CA VAL A 247 29.29 11.54 -5.97
C VAL A 247 30.47 10.81 -6.61
N ILE A 248 30.22 9.91 -7.58
CA ILE A 248 31.29 9.18 -8.27
C ILE A 248 32.20 10.14 -9.05
N PRO A 249 31.69 11.08 -9.88
CA PRO A 249 32.52 12.13 -10.47
C PRO A 249 33.33 12.97 -9.46
N ILE A 250 32.75 13.36 -8.32
CA ILE A 250 33.46 14.13 -7.29
C ILE A 250 34.62 13.32 -6.70
N ILE A 251 34.38 12.07 -6.31
CA ILE A 251 35.43 11.20 -5.75
C ILE A 251 36.52 10.95 -6.80
N PHE A 252 36.14 10.55 -8.02
CA PHE A 252 37.10 10.14 -9.02
C PHE A 252 37.88 11.32 -9.62
N VAL A 253 37.19 12.39 -10.02
CA VAL A 253 37.84 13.54 -10.69
C VAL A 253 38.38 14.54 -9.67
N GLY A 254 37.61 14.83 -8.62
CA GLY A 254 37.97 15.82 -7.61
C GLY A 254 38.98 15.33 -6.57
N PHE A 255 38.86 14.08 -6.08
CA PHE A 255 39.71 13.59 -4.99
C PHE A 255 40.83 12.65 -5.46
N VAL A 256 40.55 11.72 -6.37
CA VAL A 256 41.58 10.78 -6.89
C VAL A 256 42.46 11.44 -7.95
N LEU A 257 41.86 12.03 -8.99
CA LEU A 257 42.60 12.67 -10.08
C LEU A 257 43.00 14.14 -9.79
N LYS A 258 42.42 14.73 -8.73
CA LYS A 258 42.68 16.11 -8.25
C LYS A 258 42.60 17.19 -9.35
N ASP A 259 41.66 17.02 -10.26
CA ASP A 259 41.48 17.85 -11.46
C ASP A 259 40.30 18.80 -11.28
N THR A 260 40.58 20.00 -10.74
CA THR A 260 39.56 21.02 -10.44
C THR A 260 38.89 21.57 -11.69
N ASN A 261 39.58 21.61 -12.83
CA ASN A 261 39.04 22.08 -14.10
C ASN A 261 38.05 21.08 -14.72
N GLN A 262 38.38 19.79 -14.72
CA GLN A 262 37.43 18.75 -15.11
C GLN A 262 36.26 18.63 -14.11
N LEU A 263 36.50 18.85 -12.80
CA LEU A 263 35.41 18.90 -11.82
C LEU A 263 34.44 20.07 -12.08
N ALA A 264 34.95 21.24 -12.45
CA ALA A 264 34.13 22.38 -12.86
C ALA A 264 33.33 22.09 -14.14
N LEU A 265 33.94 21.46 -15.14
CA LEU A 265 33.26 20.99 -16.35
C LEU A 265 32.12 20.03 -16.01
N PHE A 266 32.36 19.04 -15.15
CA PHE A 266 31.30 18.15 -14.63
C PHE A 266 30.19 18.93 -13.92
N GLY A 267 30.51 19.96 -13.12
CA GLY A 267 29.52 20.81 -12.46
C GLY A 267 28.63 21.59 -13.42
N ILE A 268 29.19 22.10 -14.52
CA ILE A 268 28.45 22.76 -15.61
C ILE A 268 27.55 21.75 -16.33
N LEU A 269 28.10 20.61 -16.76
CA LEU A 269 27.33 19.58 -17.47
C LEU A 269 26.20 18.99 -16.58
N ASN A 270 26.47 18.74 -15.30
CA ASN A 270 25.45 18.32 -14.33
C ASN A 270 24.37 19.39 -14.14
N THR A 271 24.73 20.67 -14.18
CA THR A 271 23.77 21.77 -14.08
C THR A 271 22.80 21.77 -15.26
N ILE A 272 23.31 21.66 -16.49
CA ILE A 272 22.48 21.61 -17.71
C ILE A 272 21.62 20.35 -17.70
N TRP A 273 22.23 19.17 -17.53
CA TRP A 273 21.51 17.89 -17.48
C TRP A 273 20.41 17.86 -16.42
N PHE A 274 20.70 18.34 -15.20
CA PHE A 274 19.73 18.32 -14.09
C PHE A 274 18.49 19.19 -14.36
N VAL A 275 18.64 20.32 -15.07
CA VAL A 275 17.51 21.18 -15.43
C VAL A 275 16.54 20.44 -16.36
N PHE A 276 17.04 19.78 -17.40
CA PHE A 276 16.19 19.04 -18.33
C PHE A 276 15.66 17.72 -17.75
N LEU A 277 16.49 16.98 -17.01
CA LEU A 277 16.07 15.79 -16.25
C LEU A 277 14.91 16.11 -15.30
N SER A 278 14.94 17.29 -14.67
CA SER A 278 13.88 17.68 -13.74
C SER A 278 12.54 17.83 -14.48
N THR A 279 12.53 18.27 -15.73
CA THR A 279 11.32 18.27 -16.57
C THR A 279 10.80 16.85 -16.80
N SER A 280 11.67 15.89 -17.11
CA SER A 280 11.34 14.47 -17.27
C SER A 280 10.78 13.84 -15.98
N LEU A 281 11.40 14.15 -14.83
CA LEU A 281 10.92 13.75 -13.49
C LEU A 281 9.59 14.39 -13.14
N GLY A 282 9.38 15.68 -13.45
CA GLY A 282 8.14 16.40 -13.20
C GLY A 282 6.99 15.87 -14.06
N TYR A 283 7.26 15.56 -15.33
CA TYR A 283 6.30 14.88 -16.19
C TYR A 283 5.96 13.49 -15.63
N GLY A 284 6.96 12.67 -15.28
CA GLY A 284 6.77 11.36 -14.64
C GLY A 284 5.96 11.43 -13.34
N SER A 285 6.18 12.45 -12.51
CA SER A 285 5.39 12.74 -11.30
C SER A 285 3.93 13.10 -11.62
N GLY A 286 3.68 13.90 -12.66
CA GLY A 286 2.33 14.16 -13.16
C GLY A 286 1.64 12.91 -13.74
N VAL A 287 2.41 12.00 -14.35
CA VAL A 287 1.95 10.67 -14.78
C VAL A 287 1.59 9.80 -13.58
N THR A 288 2.40 9.80 -12.52
CA THR A 288 2.08 9.12 -11.25
C THR A 288 0.73 9.55 -10.72
N VAL A 289 0.52 10.88 -10.58
CA VAL A 289 -0.73 11.42 -10.08
C VAL A 289 -1.90 11.12 -11.03
N ARG A 290 -1.73 11.22 -12.34
CA ARG A 290 -2.82 10.97 -13.29
C ARG A 290 -3.28 9.52 -13.26
N ILE A 291 -2.37 8.57 -13.21
CA ILE A 291 -2.68 7.14 -13.16
C ILE A 291 -3.20 6.77 -11.77
N GLY A 292 -2.57 7.24 -10.68
CA GLY A 292 -3.02 7.00 -9.31
C GLY A 292 -4.44 7.54 -9.05
N ASN A 293 -4.77 8.73 -9.55
CA ASN A 293 -6.14 9.27 -9.50
C ASN A 293 -7.16 8.38 -10.26
N LEU A 294 -6.77 7.72 -11.35
CA LEU A 294 -7.65 6.81 -12.10
C LEU A 294 -7.79 5.45 -11.41
N LEU A 295 -6.69 4.91 -10.85
CA LEU A 295 -6.69 3.68 -10.06
C LEU A 295 -7.54 3.84 -8.80
N GLY A 296 -7.40 4.95 -8.07
CA GLY A 296 -8.24 5.27 -6.89
C GLY A 296 -9.73 5.45 -7.22
N ASN A 297 -10.07 5.86 -8.45
CA ASN A 297 -11.47 5.88 -8.94
C ASN A 297 -11.94 4.50 -9.48
N ASN A 298 -11.15 3.43 -9.35
CA ASN A 298 -11.40 2.10 -9.94
C ASN A 298 -11.53 2.08 -11.48
N GLU A 299 -10.98 3.08 -12.19
CA GLU A 299 -11.06 3.20 -13.65
C GLU A 299 -9.88 2.52 -14.39
N LEU A 300 -9.63 1.23 -14.12
CA LEU A 300 -8.44 0.48 -14.59
C LEU A 300 -8.20 0.59 -16.12
N GLU A 301 -9.24 0.44 -16.95
CA GLU A 301 -9.11 0.52 -18.41
C GLU A 301 -8.75 1.93 -18.91
N ARG A 302 -9.14 2.97 -18.17
CA ARG A 302 -8.68 4.34 -18.44
C ARG A 302 -7.27 4.56 -17.92
N ALA A 303 -6.88 3.93 -16.81
CA ALA A 303 -5.51 3.95 -16.31
C ALA A 303 -4.53 3.34 -17.32
N LYS A 304 -4.82 2.14 -17.87
CA LYS A 304 -4.04 1.50 -18.94
C LYS A 304 -3.86 2.41 -20.16
N LYS A 305 -4.97 2.96 -20.69
CA LYS A 305 -4.95 3.90 -21.82
C LYS A 305 -4.17 5.18 -21.50
N ALA A 306 -4.30 5.70 -20.28
CA ALA A 306 -3.54 6.85 -19.82
C ALA A 306 -2.04 6.56 -19.78
N SER A 307 -1.60 5.38 -19.31
CA SER A 307 -0.18 4.98 -19.31
C SER A 307 0.44 5.03 -20.71
N ILE A 308 -0.21 4.41 -21.70
CA ILE A 308 0.26 4.38 -23.10
C ILE A 308 0.35 5.81 -23.67
N VAL A 309 -0.71 6.60 -23.53
CA VAL A 309 -0.74 7.98 -24.01
C VAL A 309 0.33 8.82 -23.32
N CYS A 310 0.52 8.66 -22.00
CA CYS A 310 1.55 9.38 -21.26
C CYS A 310 2.96 9.06 -21.74
N LEU A 311 3.27 7.80 -22.08
CA LEU A 311 4.56 7.40 -22.63
C LEU A 311 4.82 8.00 -24.01
N LEU A 312 3.82 8.00 -24.91
CA LEU A 312 3.97 8.58 -26.25
C LEU A 312 4.24 10.09 -26.21
N TYR A 313 3.49 10.84 -25.39
CA TYR A 313 3.79 12.26 -25.14
C TYR A 313 5.15 12.46 -24.46
N GLY A 314 5.53 11.56 -23.55
CA GLY A 314 6.82 11.58 -22.87
C GLY A 314 8.01 11.43 -23.83
N LEU A 315 7.92 10.46 -24.75
CA LEU A 315 8.91 10.25 -25.82
C LEU A 315 9.05 11.49 -26.70
N ALA A 316 7.94 12.11 -27.10
CA ALA A 316 7.97 13.33 -27.90
C ALA A 316 8.66 14.51 -27.18
N ILE A 317 8.35 14.74 -25.89
CA ILE A 317 8.99 15.78 -25.07
C ILE A 317 10.52 15.56 -25.01
N VAL A 318 10.93 14.33 -24.72
CA VAL A 318 12.34 13.97 -24.56
C VAL A 318 13.12 14.11 -25.88
N VAL A 319 12.55 13.67 -27.02
CA VAL A 319 13.15 13.84 -28.35
C VAL A 319 13.29 15.33 -28.72
N ILE A 320 12.27 16.14 -28.46
CA ILE A 320 12.30 17.59 -28.73
C ILE A 320 13.39 18.25 -27.89
N PHE A 321 13.52 17.94 -26.60
CA PHE A 321 14.60 18.48 -25.78
C PHE A 321 15.99 17.99 -26.21
N GLY A 322 16.14 16.74 -26.65
CA GLY A 322 17.41 16.25 -27.21
C GLY A 322 17.87 17.07 -28.41
N ILE A 323 16.96 17.31 -29.36
CA ILE A 323 17.23 18.16 -30.53
C ILE A 323 17.60 19.59 -30.08
N LEU A 324 16.82 20.20 -29.18
CA LEU A 324 17.10 21.56 -28.71
C LEU A 324 18.45 21.68 -27.99
N ILE A 325 18.77 20.76 -27.07
CA ILE A 325 20.06 20.77 -26.35
C ILE A 325 21.22 20.60 -27.34
N PHE A 326 21.09 19.68 -28.31
CA PHE A 326 22.11 19.44 -29.31
C PHE A 326 22.33 20.65 -30.24
N SER A 327 21.25 21.23 -30.77
CA SER A 327 21.32 22.38 -31.69
C SER A 327 21.76 23.68 -31.00
N PHE A 328 21.33 23.92 -29.76
CA PHE A 328 21.69 25.12 -29.00
C PHE A 328 22.95 24.95 -28.12
N ALA A 329 23.69 23.84 -28.24
CA ALA A 329 24.87 23.55 -27.42
C ALA A 329 25.91 24.68 -27.40
N HIS A 330 26.13 25.35 -28.54
CA HIS A 330 27.01 26.50 -28.64
C HIS A 330 26.56 27.66 -27.74
N TYR A 331 25.30 28.09 -27.88
CA TYR A 331 24.71 29.17 -27.08
C TYR A 331 24.64 28.84 -25.59
N LEU A 332 24.35 27.58 -25.26
CA LEU A 332 24.36 27.09 -23.88
C LEU A 332 25.78 27.12 -23.29
N SER A 333 26.83 26.79 -24.07
CA SER A 333 28.23 26.89 -23.60
C SER A 333 28.63 28.32 -23.27
N LEU A 334 28.20 29.28 -24.10
CA LEU A 334 28.46 30.72 -23.91
C LEU A 334 27.83 31.27 -22.63
N LEU A 335 26.79 30.66 -22.06
CA LEU A 335 26.24 31.11 -20.78
C LEU A 335 27.27 31.02 -19.65
N PHE A 336 28.12 29.99 -19.65
CA PHE A 336 29.04 29.68 -18.55
C PHE A 336 30.43 30.30 -18.70
N THR A 337 30.96 30.43 -19.92
CA THR A 337 32.30 30.98 -20.14
C THR A 337 32.48 31.56 -21.56
N THR A 338 33.40 32.51 -21.68
CA THR A 338 33.89 33.05 -22.96
C THR A 338 35.29 32.53 -23.32
N VAL A 339 35.95 31.77 -22.43
CA VAL A 339 37.30 31.21 -22.67
C VAL A 339 37.19 30.06 -23.67
N GLU A 340 37.78 30.21 -24.86
CA GLU A 340 37.52 29.33 -26.00
C GLU A 340 37.84 27.85 -25.75
N GLU A 341 39.03 27.54 -25.21
CA GLU A 341 39.44 26.16 -24.95
C GLU A 341 38.46 25.44 -24.01
N PHE A 342 38.09 26.09 -22.90
CA PHE A 342 37.15 25.54 -21.92
C PHE A 342 35.72 25.47 -22.49
N ARG A 343 35.31 26.48 -23.26
CA ARG A 343 34.01 26.55 -23.94
C ARG A 343 33.81 25.40 -24.92
N LEU A 344 34.83 25.01 -25.69
CA LEU A 344 34.76 23.90 -26.64
C LEU A 344 34.53 22.55 -25.91
N GLN A 345 35.13 22.35 -24.74
CA GLN A 345 34.88 21.15 -23.91
C GLN A 345 33.42 21.11 -23.44
N ILE A 346 32.90 22.25 -22.96
CA ILE A 346 31.51 22.39 -22.53
C ILE A 346 30.55 22.16 -23.70
N GLU A 347 30.79 22.77 -24.86
CA GLU A 347 29.95 22.63 -26.04
C GLU A 347 29.85 21.17 -26.51
N PHE A 348 30.98 20.46 -26.57
CA PHE A 348 31.00 19.02 -26.88
C PHE A 348 30.20 18.20 -25.86
N GLY A 349 30.41 18.45 -24.56
CA GLY A 349 29.67 17.79 -23.49
C GLY A 349 28.16 18.04 -23.56
N ILE A 350 27.73 19.25 -23.93
CA ILE A 350 26.30 19.57 -24.10
C ILE A 350 25.70 18.82 -25.29
N ARG A 351 26.41 18.71 -26.42
CA ARG A 351 25.95 17.88 -27.56
C ARG A 351 25.79 16.42 -27.14
N LEU A 352 26.70 15.88 -26.34
CA LEU A 352 26.57 14.54 -25.77
C LEU A 352 25.33 14.43 -24.85
N LEU A 353 25.07 15.42 -24.00
CA LEU A 353 23.85 15.48 -23.18
C LEU A 353 22.55 15.50 -24.01
N GLY A 354 22.56 16.15 -25.19
CA GLY A 354 21.44 16.14 -26.14
C GLY A 354 21.12 14.76 -26.72
N VAL A 355 22.10 13.85 -26.75
CA VAL A 355 21.87 12.43 -27.07
C VAL A 355 21.43 11.65 -25.83
N ILE A 356 22.08 11.89 -24.69
CA ILE A 356 21.79 11.19 -23.42
C ILE A 356 20.36 11.39 -22.96
N ILE A 357 19.78 12.59 -23.13
CA ILE A 357 18.44 12.87 -22.63
C ILE A 357 17.39 11.93 -23.22
N LEU A 358 17.60 11.31 -24.39
CA LEU A 358 16.72 10.27 -24.95
C LEU A 358 16.45 9.12 -23.97
N SER A 359 17.39 8.87 -23.05
CA SER A 359 17.26 7.88 -21.98
C SER A 359 16.31 8.28 -20.83
N ASP A 360 15.95 9.56 -20.71
CA ASP A 360 15.09 10.06 -19.63
C ASP A 360 13.65 9.51 -19.67
N ILE A 361 13.25 8.87 -20.78
CA ILE A 361 12.00 8.12 -20.89
C ILE A 361 11.82 7.10 -19.75
N VAL A 362 12.93 6.60 -19.17
CA VAL A 362 12.92 5.71 -17.99
C VAL A 362 12.34 6.40 -16.75
N TYR A 363 12.47 7.73 -16.59
CA TYR A 363 11.82 8.47 -15.48
C TYR A 363 10.31 8.62 -15.67
N ILE A 364 9.83 8.56 -16.91
CA ILE A 364 8.40 8.56 -17.24
C ILE A 364 7.82 7.17 -16.96
N LEU A 365 8.55 6.10 -17.30
CA LEU A 365 8.24 4.72 -16.87
C LEU A 365 8.22 4.60 -15.34
N ARG A 366 9.22 5.14 -14.63
CA ARG A 366 9.24 5.21 -13.15
C ARG A 366 7.96 5.86 -12.60
N GLY A 367 7.45 6.89 -13.28
CA GLY A 367 6.16 7.50 -12.94
C GLY A 367 4.98 6.51 -12.92
N ILE A 368 4.97 5.55 -13.84
CA ILE A 368 3.97 4.47 -13.94
C ILE A 368 4.21 3.41 -12.86
N TYR A 369 5.46 2.95 -12.65
CA TYR A 369 5.80 2.01 -11.58
C TYR A 369 5.40 2.55 -10.20
N ASN A 370 5.64 3.84 -9.94
CA ASN A 370 5.20 4.51 -8.72
C ASN A 370 3.67 4.50 -8.61
N ALA A 371 2.93 4.82 -9.68
CA ALA A 371 1.46 4.84 -9.67
C ALA A 371 0.83 3.47 -9.35
N CYS A 372 1.47 2.40 -9.83
CA CYS A 372 1.06 1.02 -9.61
C CYS A 372 1.61 0.41 -8.30
N CYS A 373 2.23 1.21 -7.41
CA CYS A 373 2.85 0.73 -6.17
C CYS A 373 4.03 -0.26 -6.35
N LEU A 374 4.62 -0.34 -7.55
CA LEU A 374 5.67 -1.31 -7.94
C LEU A 374 7.11 -0.78 -7.85
N GLN A 375 7.30 0.40 -7.27
CA GLN A 375 8.60 1.08 -7.18
C GLN A 375 9.71 0.28 -6.45
N ASN A 376 9.36 -0.73 -5.63
CA ASN A 376 10.36 -1.66 -5.05
C ASN A 376 11.11 -2.44 -6.14
N VAL A 377 10.40 -2.88 -7.18
CA VAL A 377 10.98 -3.61 -8.31
C VAL A 377 11.92 -2.70 -9.10
N GLU A 378 11.45 -1.49 -9.45
CA GLU A 378 12.25 -0.48 -10.15
C GLU A 378 13.52 -0.13 -9.34
N THR A 379 13.39 0.04 -8.02
CA THR A 379 14.52 0.31 -7.13
C THR A 379 15.56 -0.82 -7.18
N LEU A 380 15.12 -2.07 -7.00
CA LEU A 380 16.03 -3.22 -6.99
C LEU A 380 16.77 -3.36 -8.31
N THR A 381 16.05 -3.32 -9.44
CA THR A 381 16.65 -3.41 -10.79
C THR A 381 17.63 -2.26 -11.04
N ARG A 382 17.27 -1.02 -10.65
CA ARG A 382 18.14 0.16 -10.79
C ARG A 382 19.43 0.03 -9.97
N PHE A 383 19.36 -0.45 -8.72
CA PHE A 383 20.55 -0.64 -7.88
C PHE A 383 21.49 -1.74 -8.37
N LEU A 384 20.96 -2.87 -8.82
CA LEU A 384 21.80 -3.95 -9.34
C LEU A 384 22.60 -3.51 -10.56
N ILE A 385 21.97 -2.82 -11.51
CA ILE A 385 22.65 -2.32 -12.72
C ILE A 385 23.61 -1.17 -12.37
N SER A 386 23.28 -0.30 -11.40
CA SER A 386 24.15 0.80 -11.00
C SER A 386 25.45 0.34 -10.36
N ILE A 387 25.38 -0.66 -9.47
CA ILE A 387 26.54 -1.17 -8.73
C ILE A 387 27.40 -2.11 -9.60
N PHE A 388 26.80 -3.08 -10.28
CA PHE A 388 27.57 -4.13 -10.96
C PHE A 388 28.02 -3.78 -12.38
N ILE A 389 27.33 -2.86 -13.07
CA ILE A 389 27.61 -2.54 -14.48
C ILE A 389 28.02 -1.06 -14.63
N SER A 390 27.21 -0.15 -14.10
CA SER A 390 27.34 1.29 -14.37
C SER A 390 28.58 1.90 -13.75
N THR A 391 28.79 1.64 -12.46
CA THR A 391 29.88 2.24 -11.68
C THR A 391 31.25 1.74 -12.10
N PRO A 392 31.51 0.42 -12.23
CA PRO A 392 32.82 -0.08 -12.63
C PRO A 392 33.21 0.38 -14.04
N LEU A 393 32.31 0.24 -15.01
CA LEU A 393 32.58 0.61 -16.40
C LEU A 393 32.68 2.14 -16.56
N GLY A 394 31.92 2.92 -15.78
CA GLY A 394 32.04 4.37 -15.73
C GLY A 394 33.40 4.85 -15.22
N CYS A 395 33.91 4.28 -14.13
CA CYS A 395 35.25 4.61 -13.62
C CYS A 395 36.35 4.23 -14.62
N VAL A 396 36.27 3.05 -15.22
CA VAL A 396 37.22 2.60 -16.27
C VAL A 396 37.21 3.55 -17.47
N LEU A 397 36.04 3.88 -18.03
CA LEU A 397 35.94 4.78 -19.18
C LEU A 397 36.39 6.21 -18.85
N THR A 398 36.11 6.70 -17.64
CA THR A 398 36.58 8.02 -17.17
C THR A 398 38.10 8.08 -17.03
N TYR A 399 38.76 6.95 -16.74
CA TYR A 399 40.22 6.87 -16.66
C TYR A 399 40.91 6.84 -18.03
N PHE A 400 40.40 6.02 -18.95
CA PHE A 400 41.03 5.79 -20.26
C PHE A 400 40.64 6.80 -21.35
N ILE A 401 39.48 7.45 -21.25
CA ILE A 401 39.06 8.46 -22.23
C ILE A 401 39.69 9.82 -21.85
N ILE A 402 40.47 10.37 -22.80
CA ILE A 402 41.12 11.69 -22.70
C ILE A 402 40.16 12.77 -22.18
N TRP A 403 38.93 12.75 -22.70
CA TRP A 403 37.82 13.61 -22.30
C TRP A 403 37.04 13.00 -21.12
N ARG A 404 37.70 12.86 -19.96
CA ARG A 404 37.21 12.19 -18.74
C ARG A 404 35.70 12.28 -18.52
N ALA A 405 35.14 13.49 -18.56
CA ALA A 405 33.71 13.75 -18.37
C ALA A 405 32.79 13.05 -19.40
N ALA A 406 33.18 13.05 -20.68
CA ALA A 406 32.41 12.40 -21.74
C ALA A 406 32.33 10.87 -21.55
N GLY A 407 33.40 10.24 -21.06
CA GLY A 407 33.41 8.81 -20.76
C GLY A 407 32.39 8.41 -19.69
N TYR A 408 32.26 9.23 -18.64
CA TYR A 408 31.27 9.03 -17.58
C TYR A 408 29.83 9.20 -18.08
N TYR A 409 29.59 10.20 -18.92
CA TYR A 409 28.26 10.45 -19.46
C TYR A 409 27.83 9.39 -20.50
N LEU A 410 28.77 8.78 -21.21
CA LEU A 410 28.50 7.74 -22.20
C LEU A 410 28.09 6.39 -21.56
N ILE A 411 28.63 6.01 -20.40
CA ILE A 411 28.17 4.80 -19.69
C ILE A 411 26.71 4.91 -19.24
N MET A 412 26.25 6.11 -18.87
CA MET A 412 24.86 6.31 -18.45
C MET A 412 23.88 5.90 -19.56
N ILE A 413 24.21 6.12 -20.85
CA ILE A 413 23.39 5.69 -21.99
C ILE A 413 23.18 4.17 -21.98
N ILE A 414 24.27 3.40 -21.92
CA ILE A 414 24.25 1.92 -21.97
C ILE A 414 23.40 1.36 -20.82
N VAL A 415 23.57 1.95 -19.65
CA VAL A 415 22.86 1.61 -18.40
C VAL A 415 21.37 1.89 -18.50
N PHE A 416 20.98 3.05 -19.02
CA PHE A 416 19.57 3.38 -19.20
C PHE A 416 18.92 2.56 -20.32
N VAL A 417 19.65 2.21 -21.39
CA VAL A 417 19.17 1.29 -22.42
C VAL A 417 18.91 -0.10 -21.83
N ALA A 418 19.82 -0.61 -20.98
CA ALA A 418 19.61 -1.86 -20.25
C ALA A 418 18.36 -1.79 -19.33
N LEU A 419 18.18 -0.69 -18.59
CA LEU A 419 16.98 -0.45 -17.78
C LEU A 419 15.70 -0.40 -18.62
N LEU A 420 15.74 0.24 -19.79
CA LEU A 420 14.59 0.34 -20.70
C LEU A 420 14.21 -1.04 -21.25
N ILE A 421 15.19 -1.86 -21.64
CA ILE A 421 14.97 -3.24 -22.09
C ILE A 421 14.37 -4.07 -20.96
N LEU A 422 14.96 -4.06 -19.75
CA LEU A 422 14.46 -4.85 -18.62
C LEU A 422 13.08 -4.39 -18.14
N HIS A 423 12.81 -3.08 -18.08
CA HIS A 423 11.49 -2.58 -17.71
C HIS A 423 10.42 -2.84 -18.77
N SER A 424 10.77 -2.81 -20.07
CA SER A 424 9.84 -3.17 -21.15
C SER A 424 9.58 -4.68 -21.19
N GLN A 425 10.59 -5.51 -21.00
CA GLN A 425 10.44 -6.95 -20.81
C GLN A 425 9.58 -7.27 -19.59
N HIS A 426 9.79 -6.60 -18.45
CA HIS A 426 8.95 -6.78 -17.26
C HIS A 426 7.50 -6.35 -17.53
N ILE A 427 7.27 -5.25 -18.25
CA ILE A 427 5.91 -4.82 -18.63
C ILE A 427 5.25 -5.80 -19.61
N ILE A 428 5.97 -6.34 -20.61
CA ILE A 428 5.42 -7.28 -21.60
C ILE A 428 5.19 -8.67 -20.99
N ALA A 429 6.10 -9.15 -20.14
CA ALA A 429 5.90 -10.34 -19.34
C ALA A 429 4.70 -10.15 -18.40
N SER A 430 4.59 -8.97 -17.78
CA SER A 430 3.41 -8.50 -17.05
C SER A 430 2.30 -7.96 -17.98
N ASP A 431 2.19 -8.38 -19.23
CA ASP A 431 1.00 -8.16 -20.09
C ASP A 431 0.47 -9.51 -20.56
N ASN A 432 1.35 -10.37 -21.09
CA ASN A 432 1.08 -11.79 -21.37
C ASN A 432 0.80 -12.62 -20.12
N ASN A 433 1.31 -12.17 -18.98
CA ASN A 433 1.21 -12.80 -17.68
C ASN A 433 0.87 -11.72 -16.62
N LEU A 434 0.17 -10.63 -17.01
CA LEU A 434 -0.18 -9.50 -16.14
C LEU A 434 -0.85 -10.03 -14.88
N PRO A 435 -0.13 -10.09 -13.75
CA PRO A 435 -0.66 -10.83 -12.64
C PRO A 435 -1.82 -10.02 -12.07
N GLN A 436 -2.89 -10.72 -11.70
CA GLN A 436 -3.82 -10.19 -10.71
C GLN A 436 -3.09 -9.85 -9.39
N ASP A 437 -1.82 -10.26 -9.26
CA ASP A 437 -0.91 -10.02 -8.13
C ASP A 437 -0.34 -8.58 -8.05
N ILE A 438 -0.42 -7.75 -9.11
CA ILE A 438 -0.23 -6.29 -8.95
C ILE A 438 -1.35 -5.72 -8.04
N PHE A 439 -2.47 -6.45 -7.91
CA PHE A 439 -3.57 -6.16 -6.99
C PHE A 439 -3.47 -6.87 -5.62
N LEU A 440 -2.47 -7.73 -5.35
CA LEU A 440 -2.42 -8.51 -4.09
C LEU A 440 -1.75 -7.78 -2.91
N PHE A 441 -0.81 -6.86 -3.15
CA PHE A 441 0.11 -6.39 -2.10
C PHE A 441 -0.29 -5.12 -1.31
N THR A 442 -1.52 -4.65 -1.49
CA THR A 442 -2.18 -3.66 -0.61
C THR A 442 -3.01 -4.29 0.51
N ASN A 443 -3.28 -5.61 0.49
CA ASN A 443 -4.19 -6.28 1.41
C ASN A 443 -3.50 -7.08 2.55
N LEU A 444 -2.25 -6.76 2.91
CA LEU A 444 -1.49 -7.45 3.96
C LEU A 444 -0.92 -6.49 5.03
N ILE A 445 -1.70 -5.49 5.43
CA ILE A 445 -1.54 -4.80 6.72
C ILE A 445 -2.93 -4.69 7.38
N PRO A 446 -3.14 -5.22 8.59
CA PRO A 446 -4.39 -5.07 9.32
C PRO A 446 -4.46 -3.70 10.00
N GLU A 447 -5.30 -2.79 9.50
CA GLU A 447 -5.55 -1.51 10.18
C GLU A 447 -6.70 -1.61 11.20
N ASN A 448 -6.35 -1.40 12.47
CA ASN A 448 -7.27 -1.41 13.60
C ASN A 448 -8.09 -0.08 13.72
N GLY A 449 -9.27 -0.12 14.35
CA GLY A 449 -10.16 1.03 14.74
C GLY A 449 -10.46 2.24 13.79
N ARG A 450 -11.71 2.35 13.26
CA ARG A 450 -12.39 3.53 12.57
C ARG A 450 -11.74 4.02 11.23
N GLY A 451 -12.37 4.57 10.18
CA GLY A 451 -13.76 4.84 9.77
C GLY A 451 -13.86 5.94 8.66
N GLU A 452 -14.35 5.73 7.42
CA GLU A 452 -14.86 4.52 6.71
C GLU A 452 -14.80 4.65 5.14
N TYR A 453 -14.46 3.53 4.46
CA TYR A 453 -14.75 3.00 3.10
C TYR A 453 -14.69 3.75 1.72
N ASN A 454 -14.10 3.05 0.73
CA ASN A 454 -14.72 2.75 -0.59
C ASN A 454 -14.03 1.57 -1.37
N ASN A 455 -13.91 0.37 -0.78
CA ASN A 455 -13.43 -0.82 -1.50
C ASN A 455 -14.62 -1.60 -2.11
N ILE A 456 -14.98 -1.22 -3.35
CA ILE A 456 -16.15 -1.75 -4.07
C ILE A 456 -15.99 -3.23 -4.47
N PHE A 457 -14.79 -3.82 -4.40
CA PHE A 457 -14.55 -5.22 -4.77
C PHE A 457 -13.71 -6.00 -3.75
N ASN A 458 -14.32 -6.95 -3.05
CA ASN A 458 -13.58 -7.99 -2.32
C ASN A 458 -13.39 -9.20 -3.24
N ILE A 459 -12.13 -9.57 -3.48
CA ILE A 459 -11.76 -10.84 -4.13
C ILE A 459 -11.50 -11.85 -3.02
N LEU A 460 -12.31 -12.91 -2.96
CA LEU A 460 -12.12 -14.02 -2.03
C LEU A 460 -11.52 -15.22 -2.76
N ASN A 461 -10.35 -15.65 -2.34
CA ASN A 461 -9.76 -16.92 -2.74
C ASN A 461 -10.24 -17.98 -1.75
N ILE A 462 -11.14 -18.85 -2.18
CA ILE A 462 -11.79 -19.87 -1.34
C ILE A 462 -11.23 -21.24 -1.70
N THR A 463 -10.55 -21.87 -0.75
CA THR A 463 -9.91 -23.18 -0.89
C THR A 463 -10.49 -24.20 0.07
N TRP A 464 -10.85 -25.37 -0.43
CA TRP A 464 -11.43 -26.44 0.39
C TRP A 464 -11.04 -27.84 -0.10
N ARG A 465 -11.14 -28.81 0.81
CA ARG A 465 -11.07 -30.23 0.50
C ARG A 465 -12.48 -30.82 0.52
N GLU A 466 -12.89 -31.40 -0.59
CA GLU A 466 -14.11 -32.17 -0.75
C GLU A 466 -13.78 -33.66 -0.56
N ILE A 467 -14.47 -34.30 0.39
CA ILE A 467 -14.35 -35.73 0.69
C ILE A 467 -15.64 -36.40 0.21
N THR A 468 -15.58 -37.11 -0.91
CA THR A 468 -16.73 -37.84 -1.50
C THR A 468 -16.66 -39.32 -1.14
N ILE A 469 -17.80 -39.90 -0.77
CA ILE A 469 -17.94 -41.33 -0.44
C ILE A 469 -18.69 -42.02 -1.59
N ASP A 470 -18.08 -43.04 -2.19
CA ASP A 470 -18.70 -43.83 -3.27
C ASP A 470 -19.67 -44.89 -2.70
N ASP A 471 -20.85 -44.91 -3.28
CA ASP A 471 -21.96 -45.79 -2.93
C ASP A 471 -21.72 -47.27 -3.23
N LYS A 472 -20.86 -47.60 -4.21
CA LYS A 472 -20.65 -49.00 -4.63
C LYS A 472 -19.68 -49.75 -3.73
N ASN A 473 -18.55 -49.12 -3.39
CA ASN A 473 -17.44 -49.77 -2.68
C ASN A 473 -17.09 -49.14 -1.31
N GLN A 474 -17.81 -48.09 -0.87
CA GLN A 474 -17.44 -47.25 0.29
C GLN A 474 -16.02 -46.65 0.23
N SER A 475 -15.44 -46.56 -0.97
CA SER A 475 -14.19 -45.86 -1.24
C SER A 475 -14.34 -44.36 -1.02
N ILE A 476 -13.28 -43.73 -0.52
CA ILE A 476 -13.22 -42.30 -0.26
C ILE A 476 -12.36 -41.62 -1.33
N TYR A 477 -12.91 -40.58 -1.95
CA TYR A 477 -12.22 -39.75 -2.94
C TYR A 477 -12.05 -38.34 -2.37
N THR A 478 -10.81 -37.89 -2.23
CA THR A 478 -10.48 -36.53 -1.77
C THR A 478 -10.09 -35.65 -2.95
N LYS A 479 -10.73 -34.49 -3.07
CA LYS A 479 -10.42 -33.49 -4.10
C LYS A 479 -10.15 -32.15 -3.43
N GLU A 480 -9.07 -31.49 -3.80
CA GLU A 480 -8.83 -30.09 -3.42
C GLU A 480 -9.39 -29.18 -4.51
N VAL A 481 -10.06 -28.10 -4.08
CA VAL A 481 -10.75 -27.17 -4.96
C VAL A 481 -10.38 -25.75 -4.58
N PHE A 482 -9.99 -24.96 -5.58
CA PHE A 482 -9.72 -23.54 -5.50
C PHE A 482 -10.78 -22.78 -6.32
N LYS A 483 -11.35 -21.72 -5.76
CA LYS A 483 -12.29 -20.85 -6.48
C LYS A 483 -12.11 -19.39 -6.07
N VAL A 484 -12.10 -18.51 -7.06
CA VAL A 484 -12.09 -17.06 -6.85
C VAL A 484 -13.51 -16.52 -6.90
N VAL A 485 -13.90 -15.68 -5.94
CA VAL A 485 -15.21 -15.03 -5.91
C VAL A 485 -15.04 -13.52 -5.72
N ARG A 486 -15.55 -12.75 -6.68
CA ARG A 486 -15.56 -11.28 -6.66
C ARG A 486 -16.91 -10.79 -6.10
N LEU A 487 -16.86 -9.92 -5.10
CA LEU A 487 -18.02 -9.40 -4.36
C LEU A 487 -18.05 -7.88 -4.34
N ILE A 488 -19.25 -7.31 -4.48
CA ILE A 488 -19.47 -5.88 -4.29
C ILE A 488 -20.05 -5.63 -2.90
N ARG A 489 -19.41 -4.79 -2.09
CA ARG A 489 -19.86 -4.51 -0.71
C ARG A 489 -19.95 -3.00 -0.48
N PRO A 490 -20.99 -2.52 0.22
CA PRO A 490 -20.92 -1.35 1.06
C PRO A 490 -20.62 -1.75 2.51
N ASP A 491 -19.44 -1.38 2.96
CA ASP A 491 -19.27 -0.41 4.05
C ASP A 491 -19.91 -0.73 5.43
N CYS A 492 -19.20 -1.52 6.27
CA CYS A 492 -19.29 -1.53 7.74
C CYS A 492 -18.04 -2.21 8.39
N HIS A 493 -17.29 -1.47 9.22
CA HIS A 493 -15.84 -1.66 9.46
C HIS A 493 -15.34 -2.63 10.56
N LYS A 494 -14.05 -3.01 10.40
CA LYS A 494 -12.99 -3.28 11.40
C LYS A 494 -13.13 -4.35 12.49
N SER A 495 -11.97 -4.95 12.80
CA SER A 495 -11.74 -5.95 13.83
C SER A 495 -10.32 -5.86 14.39
N CYS A 496 -10.12 -6.33 15.62
CA CYS A 496 -8.81 -6.41 16.26
C CYS A 496 -8.11 -7.74 15.93
N ASP A 497 -6.78 -7.71 15.90
CA ASP A 497 -5.92 -8.91 15.93
C ASP A 497 -5.22 -8.99 17.30
N HIS A 498 -5.26 -10.17 17.93
CA HIS A 498 -4.40 -10.52 19.06
C HIS A 498 -3.94 -11.98 18.92
N GLN A 499 -2.63 -12.21 18.90
CA GLN A 499 -2.04 -13.54 18.92
C GLN A 499 -2.02 -14.11 20.34
N SER A 500 -2.24 -15.42 20.47
CA SER A 500 -1.97 -16.16 21.71
C SER A 500 -1.70 -17.64 21.44
N GLU A 501 -0.70 -18.21 22.11
CA GLU A 501 -0.30 -19.62 21.95
C GLU A 501 -1.24 -20.62 22.65
N PHE A 502 -1.07 -21.90 22.29
CA PHE A 502 -2.12 -22.92 22.37
C PHE A 502 -2.06 -23.82 23.61
N ASN A 503 -3.22 -24.07 24.22
CA ASN A 503 -3.50 -25.37 24.86
C ASN A 503 -5.01 -25.63 24.96
N ILE A 504 -5.48 -26.80 24.50
CA ILE A 504 -6.92 -27.13 24.47
C ILE A 504 -7.28 -28.04 25.65
N GLN A 505 -8.03 -27.51 26.63
CA GLN A 505 -8.69 -28.32 27.66
C GLN A 505 -10.22 -28.26 27.49
N LYS A 506 -10.89 -29.39 27.78
CA LYS A 506 -12.31 -29.60 27.51
C LYS A 506 -13.12 -29.76 28.80
N ARG A 507 -13.90 -28.73 29.15
CA ARG A 507 -15.14 -28.71 30.00
C ARG A 507 -15.14 -27.49 30.92
N GLU A 508 -16.21 -26.70 30.87
CA GLU A 508 -16.54 -25.69 31.88
C GLU A 508 -18.06 -25.53 31.96
N ILE A 509 -18.57 -25.38 33.19
CA ILE A 509 -19.95 -25.01 33.51
C ILE A 509 -19.81 -23.71 34.30
N PHE A 510 -20.49 -22.64 33.88
CA PHE A 510 -20.35 -21.30 34.45
C PHE A 510 -21.31 -21.14 35.63
N GLY A 511 -20.89 -21.65 36.80
CA GLY A 511 -21.67 -21.59 38.03
C GLY A 511 -22.69 -22.71 38.14
N VAL A 512 -23.98 -22.40 38.01
CA VAL A 512 -25.09 -23.36 38.18
C VAL A 512 -25.63 -23.78 36.80
N ASP A 513 -25.69 -25.09 36.54
CA ASP A 513 -26.06 -25.68 35.25
C ASP A 513 -27.42 -25.16 34.72
N ASP A 514 -27.37 -24.27 33.73
CA ASP A 514 -28.55 -23.50 33.24
C ASP A 514 -29.31 -24.19 32.09
N ARG A 515 -28.83 -25.36 31.67
CA ARG A 515 -29.26 -26.02 30.42
C ARG A 515 -30.64 -26.65 30.54
N GLU A 516 -31.53 -26.32 29.60
CA GLU A 516 -32.91 -26.80 29.58
C GLU A 516 -33.08 -28.06 28.72
N ALA A 517 -33.77 -29.08 29.25
CA ALA A 517 -34.11 -30.29 28.49
C ALA A 517 -35.32 -30.06 27.57
N ILE A 518 -35.12 -30.12 26.25
CA ILE A 518 -36.18 -29.90 25.27
C ILE A 518 -37.02 -31.16 25.11
N ARG A 519 -38.33 -31.06 25.40
CA ARG A 519 -39.30 -32.15 25.18
C ARG A 519 -39.34 -32.53 23.70
N PRO A 520 -39.40 -33.83 23.33
CA PRO A 520 -39.37 -34.26 21.92
C PRO A 520 -40.43 -33.64 21.00
N LYS A 521 -41.61 -33.26 21.52
CA LYS A 521 -42.64 -32.53 20.75
C LYS A 521 -42.19 -31.12 20.32
N HIS A 522 -41.28 -30.48 21.07
CA HIS A 522 -40.72 -29.16 20.78
C HIS A 522 -39.44 -29.25 19.93
N ALA A 523 -38.65 -30.31 20.09
CA ALA A 523 -37.50 -30.59 19.21
C ALA A 523 -37.89 -30.84 17.73
N LYS A 524 -39.19 -31.04 17.43
CA LYS A 524 -39.70 -31.11 16.04
C LYS A 524 -40.16 -29.76 15.46
N LYS A 525 -40.16 -28.68 16.24
CA LYS A 525 -40.61 -27.34 15.80
C LYS A 525 -39.42 -26.44 15.45
N PHE A 526 -39.60 -25.58 14.45
CA PHE A 526 -38.69 -24.48 14.16
C PHE A 526 -38.49 -23.59 15.41
N PRO A 527 -37.29 -23.04 15.67
CA PRO A 527 -36.03 -23.16 14.91
C PRO A 527 -35.14 -24.37 15.30
N ARG A 528 -35.69 -25.33 16.05
CA ARG A 528 -34.92 -26.46 16.61
C ARG A 528 -35.11 -27.76 15.82
N SER A 529 -36.04 -27.77 14.88
CA SER A 529 -36.34 -28.87 13.96
C SER A 529 -35.15 -29.29 13.09
N GLY A 530 -34.25 -28.36 12.81
CA GLY A 530 -33.03 -28.57 12.02
C GLY A 530 -31.85 -29.14 12.80
N VAL A 531 -31.91 -29.25 14.14
CA VAL A 531 -30.77 -29.74 14.93
C VAL A 531 -30.59 -31.25 14.74
N VAL A 532 -29.35 -31.65 14.45
CA VAL A 532 -28.96 -33.04 14.18
C VAL A 532 -27.79 -33.48 15.05
N ARG A 533 -27.66 -34.80 15.22
CA ARG A 533 -26.53 -35.44 15.89
C ARG A 533 -25.63 -36.09 14.85
N LEU A 534 -24.32 -36.00 14.98
CA LEU A 534 -23.36 -36.73 14.17
C LEU A 534 -22.95 -38.02 14.89
N SER A 535 -22.70 -39.10 14.14
CA SER A 535 -22.23 -40.37 14.72
C SER A 535 -20.84 -40.25 15.38
N VAL A 536 -20.08 -39.20 15.03
CA VAL A 536 -18.76 -38.86 15.61
C VAL A 536 -18.83 -38.19 16.99
N GLY A 537 -20.04 -37.97 17.53
CA GLY A 537 -20.27 -37.37 18.86
C GLY A 537 -20.71 -35.91 18.83
N CYS A 538 -20.41 -35.17 17.77
CA CYS A 538 -20.78 -33.77 17.60
C CYS A 538 -22.28 -33.53 17.31
N THR A 539 -22.69 -32.26 17.39
CA THR A 539 -23.98 -31.74 16.94
C THR A 539 -23.84 -31.05 15.57
N GLY A 540 -24.93 -30.89 14.82
CA GLY A 540 -25.00 -30.03 13.63
C GLY A 540 -26.35 -29.34 13.49
N MET A 541 -26.46 -28.43 12.51
CA MET A 541 -27.70 -27.75 12.14
C MET A 541 -27.97 -27.90 10.64
N LEU A 542 -29.16 -28.34 10.26
CA LEU A 542 -29.65 -28.31 8.88
C LEU A 542 -29.89 -26.86 8.46
N ILE A 543 -29.12 -26.37 7.49
CA ILE A 543 -29.29 -25.04 6.88
C ILE A 543 -30.21 -25.09 5.65
N ASP A 544 -30.31 -26.26 5.02
CA ASP A 544 -31.31 -26.61 4.02
C ASP A 544 -31.63 -28.13 4.14
N PRO A 545 -32.53 -28.71 3.34
CA PRO A 545 -32.88 -30.14 3.45
C PRO A 545 -31.72 -31.13 3.22
N LEU A 546 -30.66 -30.74 2.51
CA LEU A 546 -29.51 -31.59 2.16
C LEU A 546 -28.24 -31.28 2.96
N HIS A 547 -28.05 -30.04 3.43
CA HIS A 547 -26.79 -29.61 4.03
C HIS A 547 -26.86 -29.37 5.53
N VAL A 548 -25.91 -29.97 6.24
CA VAL A 548 -25.70 -29.81 7.68
C VAL A 548 -24.44 -28.98 7.91
N LEU A 549 -24.57 -27.88 8.65
CA LEU A 549 -23.49 -27.08 9.19
C LEU A 549 -23.04 -27.64 10.54
N THR A 550 -21.73 -27.80 10.75
CA THR A 550 -21.11 -28.33 11.97
C THR A 550 -19.66 -27.84 12.09
N ALA A 551 -18.90 -28.32 13.09
CA ALA A 551 -17.50 -27.94 13.32
C ALA A 551 -16.51 -28.84 12.55
N ALA A 552 -15.39 -28.29 12.09
CA ALA A 552 -14.41 -29.03 11.27
C ALA A 552 -13.58 -30.02 12.09
N HIS A 553 -13.28 -29.70 13.35
CA HIS A 553 -12.58 -30.58 14.28
C HIS A 553 -13.33 -31.88 14.57
N CYS A 554 -14.63 -31.94 14.28
CA CYS A 554 -15.43 -33.16 14.36
C CYS A 554 -14.99 -34.21 13.34
N PHE A 555 -14.29 -33.82 12.27
CA PHE A 555 -13.79 -34.71 11.21
C PHE A 555 -12.27 -34.76 11.11
N TYR A 556 -11.56 -33.65 11.33
CA TYR A 556 -10.10 -33.57 11.17
C TYR A 556 -9.48 -32.69 12.26
N LEU A 557 -8.55 -33.24 13.05
CA LEU A 557 -7.88 -32.55 14.16
C LEU A 557 -6.53 -33.23 14.48
N HIS A 558 -5.51 -32.46 14.86
CA HIS A 558 -4.14 -32.95 15.14
C HIS A 558 -3.54 -33.76 13.96
N ASN A 559 -3.68 -33.23 12.74
CA ASN A 559 -3.20 -33.85 11.49
C ASN A 559 -3.75 -35.27 11.21
N ARG A 560 -4.92 -35.63 11.76
CA ARG A 560 -5.57 -36.93 11.52
C ARG A 560 -7.09 -36.76 11.39
N TYR A 561 -7.73 -37.68 10.67
CA TYR A 561 -9.18 -37.80 10.72
C TYR A 561 -9.60 -38.39 12.08
N THR A 562 -10.61 -37.80 12.71
CA THR A 562 -11.14 -38.23 14.03
C THR A 562 -11.88 -39.56 13.98
N SER A 563 -12.40 -39.91 12.80
CA SER A 563 -13.20 -41.09 12.51
C SER A 563 -13.08 -41.44 11.03
N ASN A 564 -13.46 -42.65 10.63
CA ASN A 564 -13.49 -43.02 9.22
C ASN A 564 -14.63 -42.27 8.50
N PRO A 565 -14.36 -41.38 7.51
CA PRO A 565 -15.39 -40.57 6.87
C PRO A 565 -16.55 -41.37 6.26
N SER A 566 -16.31 -42.57 5.73
CA SER A 566 -17.37 -43.42 5.15
C SER A 566 -18.32 -44.03 6.19
N GLY A 567 -17.96 -44.02 7.47
CA GLY A 567 -18.80 -44.44 8.60
C GLY A 567 -19.61 -43.31 9.25
N VAL A 568 -19.45 -42.06 8.80
CA VAL A 568 -20.17 -40.92 9.35
C VAL A 568 -21.65 -40.96 8.97
N GLN A 569 -22.53 -40.70 9.94
CA GLN A 569 -23.97 -40.60 9.75
C GLN A 569 -24.51 -39.35 10.44
N VAL A 570 -25.58 -38.79 9.89
CA VAL A 570 -26.32 -37.66 10.45
C VAL A 570 -27.66 -38.15 10.98
N GLY A 571 -27.96 -37.88 12.24
CA GLY A 571 -29.11 -38.39 12.96
C GLY A 571 -30.09 -37.29 13.35
N VAL A 572 -31.38 -37.50 13.10
CA VAL A 572 -32.45 -36.55 13.43
C VAL A 572 -33.30 -37.08 14.60
N LEU A 573 -33.55 -36.27 15.63
CA LEU A 573 -34.29 -36.73 16.82
C LEU A 573 -35.78 -37.02 16.55
N LYS A 574 -36.18 -38.28 16.69
CA LYS A 574 -37.53 -38.81 16.46
C LYS A 574 -38.06 -39.43 17.75
N ALA A 575 -38.82 -38.65 18.52
CA ALA A 575 -39.21 -38.99 19.89
C ALA A 575 -37.97 -39.15 20.79
N ASN A 576 -37.63 -40.36 21.25
CA ASN A 576 -36.45 -40.65 22.07
C ASN A 576 -35.35 -41.39 21.29
N GLU A 577 -35.53 -41.59 19.99
CA GLU A 577 -34.61 -42.28 19.09
C GLU A 577 -34.04 -41.32 18.05
N VAL A 578 -32.92 -41.70 17.43
CA VAL A 578 -32.25 -40.90 16.40
C VAL A 578 -32.38 -41.63 15.06
N ASP A 579 -33.01 -40.96 14.10
CA ASP A 579 -33.26 -41.48 12.75
C ASP A 579 -32.03 -41.14 11.88
N TRP A 580 -31.21 -42.14 11.56
CA TRP A 580 -29.89 -41.96 10.94
C TRP A 580 -29.94 -41.98 9.42
N SER A 581 -29.40 -40.92 8.81
CA SER A 581 -29.21 -40.75 7.38
C SER A 581 -27.73 -40.88 7.00
N ARG A 582 -27.46 -41.50 5.86
CA ARG A 582 -26.10 -41.57 5.28
C ARG A 582 -25.73 -40.24 4.65
N ILE A 583 -24.45 -39.92 4.73
CA ILE A 583 -23.86 -38.75 4.08
C ILE A 583 -23.34 -39.12 2.68
N LYS A 584 -23.16 -38.10 1.84
CA LYS A 584 -22.62 -38.21 0.47
C LYS A 584 -21.24 -37.56 0.38
N ARG A 585 -21.08 -36.37 1.00
CA ARG A 585 -19.83 -35.60 0.99
C ARG A 585 -19.59 -34.84 2.29
N ILE A 586 -18.32 -34.53 2.58
CA ILE A 586 -17.88 -33.60 3.63
C ILE A 586 -17.02 -32.52 2.98
N TYR A 587 -17.28 -31.26 3.34
CA TYR A 587 -16.49 -30.10 2.97
C TYR A 587 -15.72 -29.57 4.18
N LEU A 588 -14.41 -29.39 4.01
CA LEU A 588 -13.49 -28.84 5.01
C LEU A 588 -12.68 -27.68 4.41
N PRO A 589 -12.52 -26.52 5.09
CA PRO A 589 -11.61 -25.47 4.66
C PRO A 589 -10.17 -25.98 4.53
N MET A 590 -9.43 -25.56 3.49
CA MET A 590 -8.01 -25.94 3.40
C MET A 590 -7.19 -25.32 4.54
N ASN A 591 -7.53 -24.11 4.99
CA ASN A 591 -6.79 -23.42 6.05
C ASN A 591 -6.87 -24.16 7.40
N TRP A 592 -8.01 -24.80 7.68
CA TRP A 592 -8.17 -25.71 8.82
C TRP A 592 -7.22 -26.92 8.75
N ILE A 593 -7.09 -27.50 7.56
CA ILE A 593 -6.26 -28.68 7.32
C ILE A 593 -4.77 -28.31 7.37
N SER A 594 -4.35 -27.22 6.72
CA SER A 594 -2.95 -26.78 6.66
C SER A 594 -2.40 -26.40 8.03
N ASP A 595 -3.24 -25.85 8.90
CA ASP A 595 -2.88 -25.50 10.28
C ASP A 595 -3.14 -26.66 11.27
N ASN A 596 -3.21 -27.90 10.78
CA ASN A 596 -3.38 -29.14 11.56
C ASN A 596 -4.62 -29.18 12.49
N GLY A 597 -5.59 -28.28 12.28
CA GLY A 597 -6.77 -28.07 13.13
C GLY A 597 -6.56 -27.12 14.32
N ASN A 598 -5.70 -26.11 14.20
CA ASN A 598 -5.47 -25.12 15.25
C ASN A 598 -6.24 -23.79 15.04
N SER A 599 -6.30 -23.26 13.82
CA SER A 599 -6.97 -21.98 13.49
C SER A 599 -8.51 -22.10 13.57
N LEU A 600 -9.05 -21.60 14.70
CA LEU A 600 -10.49 -21.59 15.02
C LEU A 600 -11.35 -20.87 13.98
N ASP A 601 -10.79 -19.91 13.26
CA ASP A 601 -11.49 -19.11 12.23
C ASP A 601 -12.06 -19.98 11.10
N TYR A 602 -11.50 -21.18 10.93
CA TYR A 602 -11.86 -22.18 9.94
C TYR A 602 -12.40 -23.49 10.54
N ASP A 603 -12.78 -23.52 11.83
CA ASP A 603 -13.31 -24.73 12.49
C ASP A 603 -14.78 -25.05 12.10
N TYR A 604 -15.17 -24.81 10.84
CA TYR A 604 -16.53 -25.05 10.33
C TYR A 604 -16.54 -26.00 9.12
N SER A 605 -17.61 -26.77 8.97
CA SER A 605 -17.75 -27.81 7.96
C SER A 605 -19.20 -27.93 7.47
N ILE A 606 -19.37 -28.27 6.20
CA ILE A 606 -20.66 -28.69 5.63
C ILE A 606 -20.62 -30.20 5.34
N VAL A 607 -21.71 -30.89 5.67
CA VAL A 607 -21.94 -32.29 5.35
C VAL A 607 -23.17 -32.38 4.43
N GLU A 608 -22.99 -32.95 3.25
CA GLU A 608 -24.07 -33.21 2.28
C GLU A 608 -24.72 -34.57 2.61
N LEU A 609 -26.04 -34.58 2.79
CA LEU A 609 -26.83 -35.79 2.98
C LEU A 609 -27.08 -36.52 1.66
N LYS A 610 -27.17 -37.86 1.71
CA LYS A 610 -27.53 -38.67 0.53
C LYS A 610 -29.00 -38.49 0.13
N THR A 611 -29.88 -38.20 1.08
CA THR A 611 -31.33 -37.99 0.87
C THR A 611 -31.80 -36.76 1.61
N PRO A 612 -32.65 -35.90 1.02
CA PRO A 612 -33.18 -34.73 1.70
C PRO A 612 -33.92 -35.08 3.00
N SER A 613 -33.56 -34.37 4.07
CA SER A 613 -34.23 -34.43 5.36
C SER A 613 -35.65 -33.88 5.26
N LYS A 614 -36.61 -34.56 5.90
CA LYS A 614 -38.01 -34.07 6.03
C LYS A 614 -38.19 -33.04 7.14
N ARG A 615 -37.10 -32.44 7.64
CA ARG A 615 -37.14 -31.40 8.68
C ARG A 615 -37.15 -30.03 8.07
N ILE A 616 -37.84 -29.11 8.76
CA ILE A 616 -37.73 -27.68 8.50
C ILE A 616 -36.30 -27.27 8.94
N PRO A 617 -35.43 -26.85 8.01
CA PRO A 617 -34.09 -26.37 8.33
C PRO A 617 -34.16 -25.00 9.00
N THR A 618 -33.05 -24.55 9.58
CA THR A 618 -32.93 -23.22 10.16
C THR A 618 -32.03 -22.36 9.26
N PRO A 619 -32.57 -21.33 8.60
CA PRO A 619 -31.89 -20.61 7.52
C PRO A 619 -30.58 -19.98 8.00
N LEU A 620 -29.60 -19.88 7.10
CA LEU A 620 -28.33 -19.23 7.37
C LEU A 620 -28.51 -17.72 7.46
N GLY A 621 -28.03 -17.09 8.53
CA GLY A 621 -28.11 -15.64 8.74
C GLY A 621 -26.73 -15.01 8.83
N LEU A 622 -26.57 -13.82 8.25
CA LEU A 622 -25.33 -13.06 8.40
C LEU A 622 -25.27 -12.40 9.78
N SER A 623 -24.18 -12.60 10.51
CA SER A 623 -23.88 -11.86 11.74
C SER A 623 -23.33 -10.47 11.39
N VAL A 624 -24.22 -9.57 10.94
CA VAL A 624 -23.87 -8.21 10.48
C VAL A 624 -23.22 -7.39 11.62
N TYR A 625 -21.99 -6.93 11.42
CA TYR A 625 -21.44 -5.81 12.19
C TYR A 625 -22.09 -4.52 11.71
N SER A 626 -22.62 -3.70 12.62
CA SER A 626 -23.12 -2.38 12.25
C SER A 626 -23.06 -1.36 13.39
N ASP A 627 -21.94 -0.62 13.45
CA ASP A 627 -21.90 0.69 14.10
C ASP A 627 -22.98 1.65 13.55
N CYS A 628 -23.53 1.38 12.35
CA CYS A 628 -24.68 2.08 11.76
C CYS A 628 -26.08 1.68 12.29
N LEU A 629 -26.23 0.63 13.12
CA LEU A 629 -27.44 0.36 13.91
C LEU A 629 -27.20 0.51 15.44
N SER A 630 -25.94 0.39 15.85
CA SER A 630 -25.42 0.52 17.22
C SER A 630 -26.00 1.66 18.06
N LYS A 631 -26.33 2.82 17.45
CA LYS A 631 -26.91 3.96 18.18
C LYS A 631 -28.29 3.72 18.81
N HIS A 632 -29.00 2.63 18.48
CA HIS A 632 -30.26 2.28 19.15
C HIS A 632 -30.42 0.82 19.60
N THR A 633 -29.54 -0.13 19.21
CA THR A 633 -29.77 -1.57 19.51
C THR A 633 -28.69 -2.26 20.36
N HIS A 634 -27.55 -1.62 20.66
CA HIS A 634 -26.66 -2.11 21.73
C HIS A 634 -27.15 -1.70 23.12
N LYS A 635 -28.30 -2.26 23.52
CA LYS A 635 -28.55 -2.55 24.93
C LYS A 635 -27.80 -3.82 25.31
N GLU A 636 -27.39 -3.89 26.57
CA GLU A 636 -27.02 -5.16 27.21
C GLU A 636 -28.16 -6.18 27.01
N GLY A 637 -27.85 -7.40 26.53
CA GLY A 637 -28.84 -8.49 26.46
C GLY A 637 -29.15 -9.11 25.09
N SER A 638 -28.33 -8.93 24.06
CA SER A 638 -28.46 -9.71 22.81
C SER A 638 -28.22 -11.21 23.06
N SER A 639 -29.29 -11.97 23.27
CA SER A 639 -29.23 -13.40 23.60
C SER A 639 -29.11 -14.29 22.37
N VAL A 640 -28.13 -15.18 22.36
CA VAL A 640 -28.01 -16.30 21.43
C VAL A 640 -28.51 -17.56 22.11
N GLU A 641 -29.16 -18.42 21.32
CA GLU A 641 -29.48 -19.78 21.74
C GLU A 641 -28.66 -20.76 20.90
N PHE A 642 -28.19 -21.85 21.49
CA PHE A 642 -27.88 -23.04 20.72
C PHE A 642 -28.53 -24.27 21.37
N SER A 643 -28.83 -25.25 20.54
CA SER A 643 -29.41 -26.53 20.98
C SER A 643 -28.56 -27.67 20.44
N GLY A 644 -28.29 -28.68 21.27
CA GLY A 644 -27.43 -29.80 20.89
C GLY A 644 -27.56 -31.02 21.80
N PHE A 645 -26.60 -31.93 21.67
CA PHE A 645 -26.57 -33.21 22.37
C PHE A 645 -25.34 -33.31 23.30
N PRO A 646 -25.37 -32.67 24.49
CA PRO A 646 -24.25 -32.70 25.44
C PRO A 646 -23.89 -34.14 25.86
N ASP A 647 -22.60 -34.46 25.97
CA ASP A 647 -22.14 -35.81 26.34
C ASP A 647 -22.43 -36.16 27.81
N ASP A 648 -22.55 -35.15 28.67
CA ASP A 648 -22.79 -35.27 30.11
C ASP A 648 -24.29 -35.37 30.46
N LYS A 649 -25.18 -35.34 29.47
CA LYS A 649 -26.63 -35.48 29.65
C LYS A 649 -27.15 -36.79 29.01
N PRO A 650 -28.37 -37.25 29.34
CA PRO A 650 -28.90 -38.50 28.80
C PRO A 650 -28.94 -38.52 27.26
N LYS A 651 -28.38 -39.58 26.67
CA LYS A 651 -28.33 -39.77 25.21
C LYS A 651 -29.72 -39.63 24.58
N ASN A 652 -29.75 -39.11 23.35
CA ASN A 652 -30.96 -38.91 22.54
C ASN A 652 -31.99 -37.96 23.17
N LYS A 653 -31.54 -37.01 24.00
CA LYS A 653 -32.31 -35.83 24.39
C LYS A 653 -31.61 -34.57 23.87
N LEU A 654 -32.40 -33.66 23.33
CA LEU A 654 -31.93 -32.34 22.90
C LEU A 654 -31.92 -31.40 24.11
N TRP A 655 -30.83 -30.68 24.32
CA TRP A 655 -30.69 -29.67 25.37
C TRP A 655 -30.43 -28.31 24.75
N LYS A 656 -30.89 -27.27 25.42
CA LYS A 656 -30.75 -25.87 25.02
C LYS A 656 -29.91 -25.13 26.05
N SER A 657 -29.04 -24.24 25.58
CA SER A 657 -28.39 -23.19 26.38
C SER A 657 -28.83 -21.82 25.84
N ASN A 658 -29.15 -20.88 26.73
CA ASN A 658 -29.33 -19.46 26.40
C ASN A 658 -28.08 -18.70 26.85
N CYS A 659 -27.56 -17.78 26.05
CA CYS A 659 -26.36 -17.05 26.41
C CYS A 659 -26.44 -15.58 26.00
N SER A 660 -25.86 -14.69 26.80
CA SER A 660 -25.43 -13.39 26.32
C SER A 660 -24.14 -13.51 25.51
N ILE A 661 -24.09 -12.86 24.34
CA ILE A 661 -22.81 -12.56 23.69
C ILE A 661 -22.07 -11.55 24.57
N LEU A 662 -20.83 -11.86 24.95
CA LEU A 662 -19.95 -10.97 25.72
C LEU A 662 -18.98 -10.18 24.84
N ASP A 663 -18.60 -10.75 23.69
CA ASP A 663 -17.70 -10.09 22.74
C ASP A 663 -17.83 -10.69 21.34
N THR A 664 -17.39 -9.94 20.33
CA THR A 664 -17.38 -10.43 18.95
C THR A 664 -16.14 -9.96 18.20
N ASP A 665 -15.39 -10.90 17.65
CA ASP A 665 -14.34 -10.63 16.67
C ASP A 665 -14.88 -10.74 15.24
N TYR A 666 -14.01 -10.62 14.24
CA TYR A 666 -14.39 -10.81 12.84
C TYR A 666 -14.83 -12.25 12.53
N HIS A 667 -14.16 -13.22 13.16
CA HIS A 667 -14.37 -14.65 12.96
C HIS A 667 -15.06 -15.35 14.14
N LEU A 668 -15.07 -14.76 15.33
CA LEU A 668 -15.48 -15.43 16.58
C LEU A 668 -16.60 -14.69 17.32
N LEU A 669 -17.42 -15.46 18.04
CA LEU A 669 -18.45 -15.02 18.98
C LEU A 669 -18.07 -15.56 20.37
N TRP A 670 -17.78 -14.65 21.30
CA TRP A 670 -17.46 -14.99 22.69
C TRP A 670 -18.72 -14.92 23.54
N GLN A 671 -18.98 -15.99 24.28
CA GLN A 671 -20.21 -16.15 25.05
C GLN A 671 -19.94 -16.90 26.35
N GLU A 672 -20.83 -16.70 27.31
CA GLU A 672 -20.86 -17.42 28.59
C GLU A 672 -22.09 -18.33 28.56
N CYS A 673 -21.86 -19.64 28.40
CA CYS A 673 -22.91 -20.65 28.34
C CYS A 673 -22.43 -21.96 28.94
N ASP A 674 -23.34 -22.79 29.40
CA ASP A 674 -22.97 -24.16 29.70
C ASP A 674 -22.90 -25.02 28.43
N ALA A 675 -21.75 -25.67 28.26
CA ALA A 675 -21.47 -26.54 27.13
C ALA A 675 -20.51 -27.69 27.46
N THR A 676 -20.70 -28.84 26.80
CA THR A 676 -19.76 -29.96 26.82
C THR A 676 -19.48 -30.43 25.39
N HIS A 677 -18.56 -31.39 25.23
CA HIS A 677 -17.96 -31.70 23.92
C HIS A 677 -18.98 -32.07 22.83
N GLY A 678 -20.04 -32.82 23.14
CA GLY A 678 -21.12 -33.14 22.20
C GLY A 678 -21.90 -31.94 21.65
N ASN A 679 -21.77 -30.75 22.24
CA ASN A 679 -22.31 -29.51 21.68
C ASN A 679 -21.45 -28.90 20.56
N SER A 680 -20.21 -29.35 20.36
CA SER A 680 -19.38 -28.94 19.22
C SER A 680 -20.12 -29.15 17.90
N GLY A 681 -20.14 -28.12 17.06
CA GLY A 681 -20.90 -28.05 15.81
C GLY A 681 -22.37 -27.61 15.93
N SER A 682 -22.88 -27.31 17.13
CA SER A 682 -24.25 -26.78 17.29
C SER A 682 -24.43 -25.46 16.54
N GLY A 683 -25.50 -25.34 15.77
CA GLY A 683 -25.88 -24.06 15.15
C GLY A 683 -26.29 -23.05 16.21
N MET A 684 -25.61 -21.91 16.23
CA MET A 684 -25.93 -20.77 17.09
C MET A 684 -26.99 -19.92 16.40
N ILE A 685 -28.15 -19.79 17.03
CA ILE A 685 -29.33 -19.13 16.46
C ILE A 685 -29.69 -17.86 17.21
N ALA A 686 -30.12 -16.85 16.46
CA ALA A 686 -30.57 -15.57 17.00
C ALA A 686 -31.86 -15.13 16.31
N LYS A 687 -32.62 -14.26 16.98
CA LYS A 687 -33.85 -13.66 16.46
C LYS A 687 -33.55 -12.35 15.72
N MET A 688 -34.15 -12.12 14.56
CA MET A 688 -34.04 -10.87 13.81
C MET A 688 -34.98 -9.79 14.38
N GLU A 689 -34.47 -8.56 14.51
CA GLU A 689 -35.16 -7.42 15.13
C GLU A 689 -36.23 -6.74 14.25
N ARG A 690 -36.36 -7.12 12.97
CA ARG A 690 -37.07 -6.29 11.97
C ARG A 690 -38.57 -6.54 11.84
N SER A 691 -39.15 -7.48 12.61
CA SER A 691 -40.60 -7.69 12.58
C SER A 691 -41.32 -7.00 13.74
N THR A 692 -42.21 -6.06 13.40
CA THR A 692 -43.20 -5.47 14.31
C THR A 692 -44.46 -6.34 14.47
N GLU A 693 -44.57 -7.45 13.74
CA GLU A 693 -45.68 -8.41 13.81
C GLU A 693 -45.10 -9.83 13.90
N GLY A 694 -45.01 -10.40 15.11
CA GLY A 694 -44.19 -11.58 15.42
C GLY A 694 -44.46 -12.82 14.54
N ASP A 695 -43.69 -12.96 13.47
CA ASP A 695 -43.86 -13.97 12.44
C ASP A 695 -42.92 -15.16 12.65
N LYS A 696 -43.19 -16.27 11.96
CA LYS A 696 -42.56 -17.56 12.28
C LYS A 696 -41.11 -17.69 11.82
N ASP A 697 -40.67 -16.83 10.90
CA ASP A 697 -39.39 -16.96 10.19
C ASP A 697 -38.25 -16.12 10.82
N ASP A 698 -38.49 -15.49 11.97
CA ASP A 698 -37.56 -14.56 12.63
C ASP A 698 -36.20 -15.17 13.09
N TRP A 699 -35.99 -16.50 13.04
CA TRP A 699 -34.81 -17.16 13.61
C TRP A 699 -33.83 -17.64 12.55
N VAL A 700 -32.55 -17.24 12.70
CA VAL A 700 -31.48 -17.55 11.76
C VAL A 700 -30.24 -18.11 12.45
N THR A 701 -29.50 -18.99 11.76
CA THR A 701 -28.22 -19.54 12.22
C THR A 701 -27.09 -18.53 11.93
N ILE A 702 -26.56 -17.89 12.98
CA ILE A 702 -25.54 -16.83 12.90
C ILE A 702 -24.12 -17.29 13.25
N GLY A 703 -23.94 -18.58 13.55
CA GLY A 703 -22.63 -19.15 13.87
C GLY A 703 -22.65 -20.64 14.19
N VAL A 704 -21.48 -21.19 14.51
CA VAL A 704 -21.26 -22.60 14.86
C VAL A 704 -20.51 -22.70 16.17
N PHE A 705 -21.04 -23.40 17.16
CA PHE A 705 -20.35 -23.61 18.42
C PHE A 705 -19.08 -24.47 18.22
N SER A 706 -17.91 -23.97 18.60
CA SER A 706 -16.64 -24.72 18.50
C SER A 706 -16.26 -25.36 19.85
N GLY A 707 -15.97 -24.55 20.86
CA GLY A 707 -15.43 -25.01 22.14
C GLY A 707 -15.17 -23.89 23.14
N ILE A 708 -14.13 -24.05 23.98
CA ILE A 708 -13.79 -23.12 25.08
C ILE A 708 -12.36 -22.60 24.90
N ARG A 709 -12.14 -21.31 25.20
CA ARG A 709 -10.82 -20.64 25.16
C ARG A 709 -10.68 -19.62 26.29
N TYR A 710 -9.44 -19.35 26.70
CA TYR A 710 -9.12 -18.21 27.55
C TYR A 710 -9.25 -16.92 26.74
N ASN A 711 -9.99 -15.95 27.27
CA ASN A 711 -10.11 -14.62 26.68
C ASN A 711 -9.32 -13.63 27.55
N TYR A 712 -8.26 -13.05 26.97
CA TYR A 712 -7.34 -12.14 27.67
C TYR A 712 -7.98 -10.83 28.12
N LYS A 713 -9.04 -10.35 27.44
CA LYS A 713 -9.75 -9.11 27.79
C LYS A 713 -10.62 -9.27 29.04
N TYR A 714 -11.09 -10.48 29.32
CA TYR A 714 -11.90 -10.82 30.50
C TYR A 714 -11.14 -11.66 31.55
N GLU A 715 -9.85 -11.93 31.31
CA GLU A 715 -8.97 -12.76 32.16
C GLU A 715 -9.57 -14.11 32.61
N ARG A 716 -10.46 -14.67 31.78
CA ARG A 716 -11.19 -15.91 32.09
C ARG A 716 -11.45 -16.76 30.86
N ARG A 717 -11.75 -18.03 31.07
CA ARG A 717 -12.22 -18.93 30.01
C ARG A 717 -13.65 -18.59 29.64
N LEU A 718 -13.94 -18.63 28.34
CA LEU A 718 -15.24 -18.35 27.73
C LEU A 718 -15.48 -19.34 26.59
N ASN A 719 -16.74 -19.55 26.26
CA ASN A 719 -17.10 -20.32 25.07
C ASN A 719 -16.88 -19.50 23.80
N VAL A 720 -16.49 -20.20 22.74
CA VAL A 720 -16.22 -19.64 21.41
C VAL A 720 -17.10 -20.34 20.39
N GLY A 721 -17.90 -19.52 19.71
CA GLY A 721 -18.54 -19.86 18.44
C GLY A 721 -17.83 -19.22 17.26
N ILE A 722 -17.90 -19.84 16.10
CA ILE A 722 -17.44 -19.29 14.83
C ILE A 722 -18.57 -18.43 14.29
N ARG A 723 -18.26 -17.18 13.97
CA ARG A 723 -19.21 -16.19 13.47
C ARG A 723 -19.55 -16.45 12.01
N MET A 724 -20.84 -16.32 11.65
CA MET A 724 -21.29 -16.31 10.27
C MET A 724 -21.04 -14.94 9.64
N ASN A 725 -19.78 -14.64 9.35
CA ASN A 725 -19.36 -13.46 8.62
C ASN A 725 -19.52 -13.65 7.09
N ILE A 726 -19.25 -12.61 6.30
CA ILE A 726 -19.48 -12.64 4.84
C ILE A 726 -18.59 -13.67 4.12
N TYR A 727 -17.38 -13.93 4.63
CA TYR A 727 -16.46 -14.91 4.05
C TYR A 727 -17.01 -16.33 4.24
N ASN A 728 -17.29 -16.70 5.49
CA ASN A 728 -17.82 -18.02 5.86
C ASN A 728 -19.17 -18.30 5.20
N PHE A 729 -20.08 -17.31 5.19
CA PHE A 729 -21.40 -17.40 4.54
C PHE A 729 -21.29 -17.76 3.05
N LEU A 730 -20.41 -17.06 2.31
CA LEU A 730 -20.27 -17.27 0.87
C LEU A 730 -19.53 -18.57 0.55
N THR A 731 -18.55 -18.97 1.37
CA THR A 731 -17.93 -20.30 1.29
C THR A 731 -18.98 -21.40 1.45
N ILE A 732 -19.86 -21.31 2.45
CA ILE A 732 -20.95 -22.26 2.68
C ILE A 732 -21.93 -22.26 1.49
N CYS A 733 -22.31 -21.09 0.97
CA CYS A 733 -23.17 -20.97 -0.21
C CYS A 733 -22.60 -21.59 -1.50
N ILE A 734 -21.28 -21.78 -1.60
CA ILE A 734 -20.63 -22.46 -2.72
C ILE A 734 -20.62 -23.98 -2.53
N TRP A 735 -20.71 -24.45 -1.28
CA TRP A 735 -20.73 -25.87 -0.93
C TRP A 735 -22.15 -26.45 -0.91
N SER A 736 -23.18 -25.66 -0.56
CA SER A 736 -24.57 -26.12 -0.50
C SER A 736 -25.28 -26.09 -1.86
N ASP A 737 -25.08 -25.05 -2.65
CA ASP A 737 -25.80 -24.80 -3.90
C ASP A 737 -24.89 -24.08 -4.90
N SER A 738 -25.43 -23.57 -6.01
CA SER A 738 -24.73 -22.48 -6.69
C SER A 738 -24.79 -21.20 -5.84
N LEU A 739 -23.71 -20.42 -5.86
CA LEU A 739 -23.62 -19.13 -5.17
C LEU A 739 -24.81 -18.20 -5.50
N LYS A 740 -25.32 -18.27 -6.72
CA LYS A 740 -26.48 -17.50 -7.19
C LYS A 740 -27.79 -17.97 -6.54
N GLU A 741 -28.03 -19.27 -6.47
CA GLU A 741 -29.25 -19.83 -5.86
C GLU A 741 -29.26 -19.64 -4.35
N CYS A 742 -28.11 -19.81 -3.68
CA CYS A 742 -27.98 -19.55 -2.25
C CYS A 742 -28.24 -18.08 -1.92
N ILE A 743 -27.70 -17.13 -2.69
CA ILE A 743 -27.93 -15.70 -2.47
C ILE A 743 -29.36 -15.30 -2.80
N GLU A 744 -30.02 -15.85 -3.84
CA GLU A 744 -31.46 -15.60 -4.08
C GLU A 744 -32.33 -16.18 -2.93
N ARG A 745 -32.01 -17.38 -2.42
CA ARG A 745 -32.68 -17.99 -1.25
C ARG A 745 -32.58 -17.12 0.01
N TYR A 746 -31.47 -16.40 0.17
CA TYR A 746 -31.17 -15.55 1.33
C TYR A 746 -31.25 -14.05 1.04
N LYS A 747 -31.81 -13.65 -0.10
CA LYS A 747 -31.78 -12.26 -0.61
C LYS A 747 -32.43 -11.24 0.32
N TRP A 748 -33.47 -11.66 1.03
CA TRP A 748 -34.20 -10.86 2.02
C TRP A 748 -33.35 -10.48 3.25
N LEU A 749 -32.23 -11.17 3.51
CA LEU A 749 -31.26 -10.83 4.55
C LEU A 749 -30.35 -9.65 4.16
N PHE A 750 -30.41 -9.16 2.91
CA PHE A 750 -29.57 -8.09 2.39
C PHE A 750 -30.40 -6.90 1.88
N PRO A 751 -30.24 -5.68 2.41
CA PRO A 751 -30.83 -4.47 1.82
C PRO A 751 -29.99 -3.92 0.64
N LEU A 752 -29.29 -4.78 -0.10
CA LEU A 752 -28.25 -4.39 -1.05
C LEU A 752 -28.71 -4.54 -2.52
N PRO A 753 -28.26 -3.64 -3.42
CA PRO A 753 -28.52 -3.75 -4.86
C PRO A 753 -27.92 -5.05 -5.46
N PRO A 754 -28.40 -5.50 -6.63
CA PRO A 754 -28.05 -6.81 -7.16
C PRO A 754 -26.54 -6.99 -7.40
N LEU A 755 -25.96 -7.92 -6.64
CA LEU A 755 -24.57 -8.35 -6.77
C LEU A 755 -24.33 -8.92 -8.18
N LYS A 756 -23.35 -8.38 -8.90
CA LYS A 756 -22.84 -8.95 -10.15
C LYS A 756 -21.68 -9.89 -9.85
N PHE A 757 -21.74 -11.10 -10.40
CA PHE A 757 -20.72 -12.12 -10.24
C PHE A 757 -20.10 -12.47 -11.59
N GLU A 758 -18.77 -12.57 -11.61
CA GLU A 758 -18.00 -13.20 -12.67
C GLU A 758 -17.36 -14.45 -12.07
N THR A 759 -17.68 -15.62 -12.62
CA THR A 759 -16.96 -16.86 -12.34
C THR A 759 -15.92 -17.04 -13.45
N HIS A 760 -14.65 -17.03 -13.07
CA HIS A 760 -13.53 -17.46 -13.90
C HIS A 760 -13.19 -18.92 -13.61
#